data_AF-A0AAU9WDQ3-F1
#
_entry.id   AF-A0AAU9WDQ3-F1
#
_cell.length_a   1.000
_cell.length_b   1.000
_cell.length_c   1.000
_cell.angle_alpha   90.00
_cell.angle_beta   90.00
_cell.angle_gamma   90.00
#
_symmetry.space_group_name_H-M   'P 1'
#
loop_
_entity.id
_entity.type
_entity.pdbx_description
1 polymer ?
#
loop_
_entity_poly.entity_id
_entity_poly.type
_entity_poly.pdbx_seq_one_letter_code
_entity_poly.pdbx_strand_id
1 'polypeptide(L)'
;VYIHIFCCRVKSSYNEGPFLHLDVSNAITNETFVDVDLHHHGKRCGKRNRHLYFSHAKETKAKFISLTCHNNPKKQCIVVQNETERCIGVDVVLDGGIVTLEGSTFTKKMSRGNGAFSLVTTGGKTNISISNCTFKDTSMDKSRGKIVYIVSGNGNAGMVTISNSFIENGGNRKVALFISPRYYIKLFNVTFNSLKYGLQTVSSPPKNGSFPIDILIDKCSFIDNTHDAMFTLLDPTSVQLTIKNTLFSTRSEIVKWDQSDFGYAISLVIPPLKHVNFSKAVIQLDHNEFHRRSASYFVLLFEGFKNVTVKHSSFRNCRVSAYKLEWDNHKTSLFFEPTAGAISILFNPDKPLSLGCVKSKSAKETHPSWNYSSHVLFENTKFEENLGIEVGAVHISNGFTKFRRCVFVNNFGIRRCGHVHSAFGTGRVEFEHCSFLKTMESATISDGSQFDKGVFLYSESGGPLIFKNTSMTSLKFNRSSYPIVDISSGGFVHMDEKSGMKCNKGEALLLENGTHFQYTEKNKRICVLNVTVLKYSCKPCHPGYYSLQKGVSEGLLVASRAECRPCPFGATCIERNIVAKPNFWGYVAPDNPSMLKLIACPENYCPLTSSIDYSSCQGNRNGTLCGRCADGFTETLLSTECRKSTKCNDSSVWVVTISLTITLAIYLLTKPPILCTLGKQILWFKKSDEYQPGEGSDFNGGGEHSESGFLKITFYF
;
A
#
# COMPACT_ATOMS: atom_id res chain seq x y z
N VAL A 1 26.88 -31.50 -43.58
CA VAL A 1 25.72 -31.46 -44.51
C VAL A 1 24.89 -30.23 -44.15
N TYR A 2 24.52 -29.42 -45.14
CA TYR A 2 23.65 -28.26 -44.97
C TYR A 2 22.30 -28.58 -45.60
N ILE A 3 21.22 -28.44 -44.83
CA ILE A 3 19.85 -28.76 -45.28
C ILE A 3 19.03 -27.49 -45.22
N HIS A 4 18.40 -27.12 -46.34
CA HIS A 4 17.50 -25.97 -46.41
C HIS A 4 16.06 -26.45 -46.62
N ILE A 5 15.15 -26.04 -45.74
CA ILE A 5 13.74 -26.40 -45.78
C ILE A 5 12.93 -25.10 -45.81
N PHE A 6 12.06 -24.96 -46.80
CA PHE A 6 11.12 -23.86 -46.90
C PHE A 6 9.71 -24.40 -47.14
N CYS A 7 8.78 -23.99 -46.28
CA CYS A 7 7.37 -24.35 -46.38
C CYS A 7 6.52 -23.10 -46.25
N CYS A 8 5.57 -22.92 -47.16
CA CYS A 8 4.70 -21.74 -47.20
C CYS A 8 3.26 -22.17 -47.46
N ARG A 9 2.27 -21.54 -46.78
CA ARG A 9 0.83 -21.79 -46.95
C ARG A 9 0.45 -23.26 -46.75
N VAL A 10 1.01 -23.89 -45.72
CA VAL A 10 0.76 -25.31 -45.42
C VAL A 10 -0.46 -25.44 -44.52
N LYS A 11 -1.45 -26.23 -44.95
CA LYS A 11 -2.60 -26.61 -44.12
C LYS A 11 -2.55 -28.11 -43.84
N SER A 12 -2.41 -28.48 -42.57
CA SER A 12 -2.39 -29.87 -42.12
C SER A 12 -3.58 -30.08 -41.19
N SER A 13 -4.47 -30.98 -41.59
CA SER A 13 -5.71 -31.24 -40.87
C SER A 13 -5.95 -32.75 -40.74
N TYR A 14 -6.42 -33.21 -39.58
CA TYR A 14 -6.82 -34.61 -39.35
C TYR A 14 -5.75 -35.70 -39.57
N ASN A 15 -4.49 -35.37 -39.92
CA ASN A 15 -3.41 -36.35 -40.09
C ASN A 15 -3.14 -37.21 -38.85
N GLU A 16 -2.63 -38.42 -39.05
CA GLU A 16 -2.20 -39.38 -38.02
C GLU A 16 -0.70 -39.28 -37.66
N GLY A 17 0.15 -38.67 -38.51
CA GLY A 17 1.57 -38.36 -38.23
C GLY A 17 1.90 -36.85 -38.04
N PRO A 18 3.21 -36.50 -37.90
CA PRO A 18 3.70 -35.12 -37.97
C PRO A 18 3.60 -34.55 -39.39
N PHE A 19 3.53 -33.22 -39.52
CA PHE A 19 3.68 -32.55 -40.82
C PHE A 19 5.15 -32.54 -41.30
N LEU A 20 6.10 -32.53 -40.36
CA LEU A 20 7.53 -32.66 -40.64
C LEU A 20 8.24 -33.43 -39.51
N HIS A 21 9.11 -34.36 -39.87
CA HIS A 21 10.00 -35.07 -38.94
C HIS A 21 11.40 -35.13 -39.55
N LEU A 22 12.33 -34.39 -38.94
CA LEU A 22 13.70 -34.25 -39.40
C LEU A 22 14.65 -34.71 -38.28
N ASP A 23 15.28 -35.88 -38.47
CA ASP A 23 16.32 -36.39 -37.58
C ASP A 23 17.66 -36.45 -38.32
N VAL A 24 18.46 -35.40 -38.16
CA VAL A 24 19.71 -35.15 -38.87
C VAL A 24 20.75 -34.61 -37.91
N SER A 25 21.01 -35.36 -36.83
CA SER A 25 21.86 -34.98 -35.69
C SER A 25 23.24 -34.41 -36.03
N ASN A 26 23.82 -34.75 -37.20
CA ASN A 26 25.13 -34.26 -37.66
C ASN A 26 25.07 -33.10 -38.67
N ALA A 27 23.88 -32.63 -39.05
CA ALA A 27 23.68 -31.60 -40.08
C ALA A 27 23.41 -30.22 -39.47
N ILE A 28 23.57 -29.18 -40.31
CA ILE A 28 23.12 -27.82 -40.05
C ILE A 28 21.85 -27.59 -40.86
N THR A 29 20.75 -27.22 -40.20
CA THR A 29 19.45 -27.02 -40.84
C THR A 29 19.08 -25.54 -40.87
N ASN A 30 18.53 -25.08 -41.99
CA ASN A 30 17.89 -23.78 -42.13
C ASN A 30 16.45 -24.00 -42.58
N GLU A 31 15.51 -23.74 -41.67
CA GLU A 31 14.12 -24.17 -41.77
C GLU A 31 13.22 -22.96 -41.64
N THR A 32 12.43 -22.65 -42.67
CA THR A 32 11.51 -21.51 -42.67
C THR A 32 10.09 -21.97 -42.99
N PHE A 33 9.16 -21.66 -42.09
CA PHE A 33 7.74 -22.00 -42.17
C PHE A 33 6.91 -20.72 -42.13
N VAL A 34 6.14 -20.46 -43.19
CA VAL A 34 5.30 -19.26 -43.34
C VAL A 34 3.85 -19.66 -43.57
N ASP A 35 2.92 -19.06 -42.83
CA ASP A 35 1.47 -19.28 -42.96
C ASP A 35 1.10 -20.78 -42.86
N VAL A 36 1.43 -21.40 -41.73
CA VAL A 36 1.16 -22.81 -41.47
C VAL A 36 -0.05 -22.95 -40.53
N ASP A 37 -1.05 -23.73 -40.92
CA ASP A 37 -2.26 -24.01 -40.14
C ASP A 37 -2.35 -25.50 -39.79
N LEU A 38 -2.31 -25.81 -38.49
CA LEU A 38 -2.35 -27.17 -37.94
C LEU A 38 -3.59 -27.37 -37.04
N HIS A 39 -4.56 -28.18 -37.50
CA HIS A 39 -5.80 -28.41 -36.73
C HIS A 39 -6.40 -29.82 -36.80
N HIS A 40 -7.23 -30.14 -35.80
CA HIS A 40 -8.07 -31.35 -35.75
C HIS A 40 -7.31 -32.69 -35.84
N HIS A 41 -6.04 -32.74 -35.46
CA HIS A 41 -5.28 -33.99 -35.37
C HIS A 41 -5.68 -34.84 -34.15
N GLY A 42 -5.99 -36.13 -34.34
CA GLY A 42 -6.04 -37.13 -33.25
C GLY A 42 -7.19 -38.15 -33.21
N LYS A 43 -7.53 -38.84 -34.30
CA LYS A 43 -8.60 -39.86 -34.23
C LYS A 43 -8.17 -41.27 -33.81
N ARG A 44 -6.95 -41.75 -34.07
CA ARG A 44 -6.41 -43.03 -33.55
C ARG A 44 -4.93 -43.13 -33.92
N CYS A 45 -4.03 -43.54 -33.01
CA CYS A 45 -2.74 -44.10 -33.42
C CYS A 45 -2.04 -44.84 -32.26
N GLY A 46 -1.38 -45.95 -32.59
CA GLY A 46 -0.61 -46.79 -31.70
C GLY A 46 0.61 -46.10 -31.07
N LYS A 47 1.28 -46.80 -30.15
CA LYS A 47 2.27 -46.27 -29.19
C LYS A 47 3.50 -45.52 -29.79
N ARG A 48 3.71 -45.44 -31.11
CA ARG A 48 5.04 -45.11 -31.68
C ARG A 48 5.29 -43.69 -32.20
N ASN A 49 4.30 -42.88 -32.64
CA ASN A 49 4.58 -41.54 -33.20
C ASN A 49 3.50 -40.51 -32.81
N ARG A 50 3.84 -39.50 -31.99
CA ARG A 50 2.87 -38.55 -31.42
C ARG A 50 3.39 -37.08 -31.45
N HIS A 51 3.85 -36.59 -32.59
CA HIS A 51 4.32 -35.20 -32.75
C HIS A 51 3.74 -34.51 -34.00
N LEU A 52 3.78 -33.17 -34.06
CA LEU A 52 3.31 -32.38 -35.22
C LEU A 52 4.46 -31.83 -36.07
N TYR A 53 5.54 -31.37 -35.44
CA TYR A 53 6.84 -31.07 -36.06
C TYR A 53 7.90 -31.83 -35.26
N PHE A 54 9.09 -32.06 -35.79
CA PHE A 54 10.25 -32.52 -35.04
C PHE A 54 11.48 -32.16 -35.86
N SER A 55 12.43 -31.49 -35.23
CA SER A 55 13.75 -31.24 -35.81
C SER A 55 14.80 -31.53 -34.75
N HIS A 56 15.75 -32.40 -35.10
CA HIS A 56 16.92 -32.73 -34.31
C HIS A 56 18.15 -32.60 -35.22
N ALA A 57 18.99 -31.62 -34.93
CA ALA A 57 20.20 -31.32 -35.70
C ALA A 57 21.30 -30.76 -34.81
N LYS A 58 22.54 -30.74 -35.32
CA LYS A 58 23.69 -30.14 -34.64
C LYS A 58 23.54 -28.62 -34.50
N GLU A 59 23.06 -27.97 -35.55
CA GLU A 59 22.69 -26.56 -35.50
C GLU A 59 21.38 -26.37 -36.27
N THR A 60 20.41 -25.68 -35.65
CA THR A 60 19.11 -25.42 -36.26
C THR A 60 18.86 -23.92 -36.33
N LYS A 61 18.57 -23.42 -37.54
CA LYS A 61 18.04 -22.08 -37.80
C LYS A 61 16.57 -22.24 -38.18
N ALA A 62 15.68 -22.25 -37.19
CA ALA A 62 14.25 -22.42 -37.41
C ALA A 62 13.52 -21.07 -37.31
N LYS A 63 12.73 -20.74 -38.34
CA LYS A 63 11.89 -19.55 -38.38
C LYS A 63 10.43 -19.93 -38.66
N PHE A 64 9.54 -19.58 -37.74
CA PHE A 64 8.10 -19.76 -37.87
C PHE A 64 7.42 -18.39 -37.93
N ILE A 65 6.68 -18.13 -39.00
CA ILE A 65 5.95 -16.88 -39.25
C ILE A 65 4.48 -17.25 -39.45
N SER A 66 3.58 -16.66 -38.66
CA SER A 66 2.13 -16.89 -38.75
C SER A 66 1.72 -18.36 -38.58
N LEU A 67 2.36 -19.09 -37.65
CA LEU A 67 1.96 -20.47 -37.33
C LEU A 67 0.70 -20.45 -36.46
N THR A 68 -0.35 -21.16 -36.91
CA THR A 68 -1.60 -21.32 -36.16
C THR A 68 -1.80 -22.78 -35.76
N CYS A 69 -1.92 -23.03 -34.47
CA CYS A 69 -2.16 -24.35 -33.91
C CYS A 69 -3.45 -24.34 -33.07
N HIS A 70 -4.50 -25.05 -33.51
CA HIS A 70 -5.79 -25.07 -32.80
C HIS A 70 -6.55 -26.40 -32.90
N ASN A 71 -7.46 -26.66 -31.95
CA ASN A 71 -8.38 -27.81 -31.98
C ASN A 71 -7.71 -29.19 -32.16
N ASN A 72 -6.61 -29.48 -31.47
CA ASN A 72 -5.90 -30.77 -31.51
C ASN A 72 -6.12 -31.57 -30.20
N PRO A 73 -7.26 -32.27 -30.01
CA PRO A 73 -7.73 -32.75 -28.70
C PRO A 73 -7.06 -34.03 -28.18
N LYS A 74 -6.40 -34.82 -29.04
CA LYS A 74 -5.87 -36.16 -28.68
C LYS A 74 -4.46 -36.45 -29.17
N LYS A 75 -3.84 -35.58 -29.97
CA LYS A 75 -2.42 -35.71 -30.29
C LYS A 75 -1.58 -34.97 -29.26
N GLN A 76 -0.56 -35.67 -28.76
CA GLN A 76 0.62 -34.99 -28.27
C GLN A 76 1.14 -34.18 -29.45
N CYS A 77 1.46 -32.93 -29.18
CA CYS A 77 2.33 -32.24 -30.08
C CYS A 77 3.72 -32.44 -29.42
N ILE A 78 4.68 -32.74 -30.28
CA ILE A 78 6.14 -32.78 -30.11
C ILE A 78 6.72 -33.21 -28.74
N VAL A 79 7.26 -34.44 -28.69
CA VAL A 79 8.07 -35.00 -27.58
C VAL A 79 9.06 -36.01 -28.16
N VAL A 80 10.35 -35.94 -27.77
CA VAL A 80 11.30 -37.08 -27.56
C VAL A 80 12.44 -36.54 -26.65
N GLN A 81 12.88 -37.06 -25.49
CA GLN A 81 12.76 -38.33 -24.77
C GLN A 81 12.83 -38.07 -23.24
N ASN A 82 11.89 -38.60 -22.46
CA ASN A 82 12.07 -39.40 -21.23
C ASN A 82 10.66 -39.83 -20.77
N GLU A 83 10.50 -41.05 -20.26
CA GLU A 83 9.20 -41.67 -19.95
C GLU A 83 8.37 -40.83 -18.96
N THR A 84 7.52 -39.92 -19.45
CA THR A 84 6.33 -39.38 -18.76
C THR A 84 5.42 -38.67 -19.76
N GLU A 85 4.12 -38.89 -19.65
CA GLU A 85 3.07 -38.35 -20.53
C GLU A 85 3.04 -36.80 -20.54
N ARG A 86 3.30 -36.15 -21.69
CA ARG A 86 3.22 -34.68 -21.88
C ARG A 86 2.63 -34.29 -23.25
N CYS A 87 1.97 -33.13 -23.37
CA CYS A 87 1.20 -32.72 -24.57
C CYS A 87 1.58 -31.32 -25.15
N ILE A 88 2.60 -31.17 -26.01
CA ILE A 88 3.28 -29.87 -26.33
C ILE A 88 3.12 -29.31 -27.77
N GLY A 89 2.41 -28.20 -28.02
CA GLY A 89 2.16 -27.63 -29.37
C GLY A 89 3.36 -27.62 -30.37
N VAL A 90 4.47 -27.00 -29.98
CA VAL A 90 5.75 -27.01 -30.68
C VAL A 90 6.85 -27.42 -29.67
N ASP A 91 7.81 -28.29 -30.02
CA ASP A 91 8.97 -28.68 -29.22
C ASP A 91 10.18 -28.72 -30.17
N VAL A 92 11.27 -28.06 -29.77
CA VAL A 92 12.49 -27.97 -30.58
C VAL A 92 13.66 -28.44 -29.71
N VAL A 93 14.42 -29.42 -30.21
CA VAL A 93 15.61 -29.94 -29.52
C VAL A 93 16.83 -29.71 -30.40
N LEU A 94 17.80 -28.94 -29.88
CA LEU A 94 18.96 -28.52 -30.65
C LEU A 94 20.20 -28.47 -29.76
N ASP A 95 21.38 -28.72 -30.33
CA ASP A 95 22.64 -28.51 -29.62
C ASP A 95 22.94 -27.01 -29.54
N GLY A 96 22.89 -26.27 -30.66
CA GLY A 96 22.91 -24.80 -30.69
C GLY A 96 22.15 -24.23 -31.90
N GLY A 97 21.95 -22.91 -31.95
CA GLY A 97 21.35 -22.27 -33.13
C GLY A 97 20.45 -21.06 -32.85
N ILE A 98 19.52 -20.80 -33.77
CA ILE A 98 18.62 -19.65 -33.73
C ILE A 98 17.18 -20.13 -33.95
N VAL A 99 16.29 -19.77 -33.04
CA VAL A 99 14.86 -20.07 -33.17
C VAL A 99 14.06 -18.77 -33.12
N THR A 100 13.29 -18.50 -34.17
CA THR A 100 12.42 -17.32 -34.27
C THR A 100 10.98 -17.74 -34.44
N LEU A 101 10.10 -17.20 -33.60
CA LEU A 101 8.66 -17.39 -33.63
C LEU A 101 7.98 -16.01 -33.71
N GLU A 102 7.26 -15.75 -34.79
CA GLU A 102 6.71 -14.44 -35.10
C GLU A 102 5.23 -14.55 -35.49
N GLY A 103 4.39 -13.67 -34.96
CA GLY A 103 2.98 -13.55 -35.37
C GLY A 103 2.14 -14.81 -35.16
N SER A 104 2.58 -15.71 -34.28
CA SER A 104 2.02 -17.07 -34.19
C SER A 104 0.99 -17.21 -33.07
N THR A 105 -0.03 -18.04 -33.29
CA THR A 105 -1.14 -18.24 -32.36
C THR A 105 -1.33 -19.70 -31.99
N PHE A 106 -1.32 -19.97 -30.68
CA PHE A 106 -1.49 -21.29 -30.11
C PHE A 106 -2.73 -21.30 -29.24
N THR A 107 -3.75 -22.08 -29.62
CA THR A 107 -4.97 -22.26 -28.81
C THR A 107 -5.19 -23.74 -28.54
N LYS A 108 -5.03 -24.16 -27.28
CA LYS A 108 -5.13 -25.59 -26.92
C LYS A 108 -5.94 -25.80 -25.65
N LYS A 109 -6.55 -26.99 -25.50
CA LYS A 109 -7.01 -27.52 -24.21
C LYS A 109 -5.95 -28.47 -23.67
N MET A 110 -5.08 -28.03 -22.75
CA MET A 110 -4.08 -28.92 -22.14
C MET A 110 -4.66 -29.67 -20.94
N SER A 111 -4.55 -31.00 -20.91
CA SER A 111 -4.70 -31.75 -19.67
C SER A 111 -3.38 -31.67 -18.88
N ARG A 112 -2.38 -32.51 -19.17
CA ARG A 112 -1.13 -32.67 -18.41
C ARG A 112 0.15 -32.37 -19.23
N GLY A 113 1.16 -31.72 -18.64
CA GLY A 113 2.50 -31.52 -19.25
C GLY A 113 2.80 -30.13 -19.84
N ASN A 114 3.82 -30.04 -20.71
CA ASN A 114 4.17 -28.79 -21.43
C ASN A 114 3.23 -28.62 -22.63
N GLY A 115 2.95 -27.39 -23.08
CA GLY A 115 1.64 -27.08 -23.64
C GLY A 115 1.57 -26.56 -25.07
N ALA A 116 2.22 -25.42 -25.32
CA ALA A 116 2.12 -24.70 -26.58
C ALA A 116 3.48 -24.57 -27.27
N PHE A 117 4.52 -24.28 -26.51
CA PHE A 117 5.89 -24.19 -27.01
C PHE A 117 6.87 -24.77 -25.99
N SER A 118 7.79 -25.61 -26.46
CA SER A 118 8.88 -26.19 -25.70
C SER A 118 10.16 -26.03 -26.52
N LEU A 119 11.26 -25.73 -25.83
CA LEU A 119 12.57 -25.70 -26.46
C LEU A 119 13.59 -26.20 -25.46
N VAL A 120 14.34 -27.20 -25.88
CA VAL A 120 15.41 -27.83 -25.11
C VAL A 120 16.72 -27.65 -25.85
N THR A 121 17.61 -26.84 -25.30
CA THR A 121 19.00 -26.76 -25.77
C THR A 121 19.82 -27.80 -25.03
N THR A 122 20.45 -28.73 -25.75
CA THR A 122 21.23 -29.83 -25.15
C THR A 122 22.69 -29.45 -24.90
N GLY A 123 23.27 -28.51 -25.66
CA GLY A 123 24.67 -28.09 -25.52
C GLY A 123 24.96 -26.63 -25.86
N GLY A 124 25.45 -26.34 -27.07
CA GLY A 124 25.87 -25.02 -27.57
C GLY A 124 24.98 -23.78 -27.30
N LYS A 125 25.37 -22.62 -27.86
CA LYS A 125 24.63 -21.35 -27.65
C LYS A 125 23.39 -21.26 -28.54
N THR A 126 22.28 -20.85 -27.97
CA THR A 126 20.99 -20.73 -28.64
C THR A 126 20.35 -19.37 -28.42
N ASN A 127 20.00 -18.69 -29.52
CA ASN A 127 19.27 -17.43 -29.47
C ASN A 127 17.81 -17.64 -29.88
N ILE A 128 16.89 -17.25 -28.99
CA ILE A 128 15.46 -17.47 -29.13
C ILE A 128 14.77 -16.12 -29.19
N SER A 129 13.99 -15.88 -30.24
CA SER A 129 13.18 -14.67 -30.41
C SER A 129 11.71 -15.06 -30.56
N ILE A 130 10.85 -14.58 -29.68
CA ILE A 130 9.40 -14.73 -29.76
C ILE A 130 8.79 -13.34 -29.82
N SER A 131 8.01 -13.04 -30.85
CA SER A 131 7.41 -11.71 -31.04
C SER A 131 6.01 -11.78 -31.60
N ASN A 132 5.14 -10.87 -31.13
CA ASN A 132 3.75 -10.76 -31.62
C ASN A 132 2.97 -12.09 -31.53
N CYS A 133 3.23 -12.90 -30.50
CA CYS A 133 2.65 -14.23 -30.36
C CYS A 133 1.54 -14.27 -29.31
N THR A 134 0.56 -15.14 -29.53
CA THR A 134 -0.55 -15.37 -28.60
C THR A 134 -0.61 -16.84 -28.18
N PHE A 135 -0.58 -17.08 -26.86
CA PHE A 135 -0.67 -18.41 -26.28
C PHE A 135 -1.89 -18.49 -25.37
N LYS A 136 -2.89 -19.28 -25.77
CA LYS A 136 -4.16 -19.46 -25.06
C LYS A 136 -4.36 -20.91 -24.67
N ASP A 137 -4.50 -21.14 -23.37
CA ASP A 137 -4.96 -22.42 -22.83
C ASP A 137 -6.42 -22.33 -22.38
N THR A 138 -7.27 -23.12 -23.02
CA THR A 138 -8.72 -23.15 -22.79
C THR A 138 -9.17 -24.36 -21.99
N SER A 139 -8.22 -25.11 -21.42
CA SER A 139 -8.55 -26.28 -20.61
C SER A 139 -9.02 -25.91 -19.22
N MET A 140 -10.09 -26.57 -18.78
CA MET A 140 -10.58 -26.53 -17.40
C MET A 140 -9.90 -27.56 -16.49
N ASP A 141 -8.89 -28.29 -16.98
CA ASP A 141 -8.13 -29.25 -16.17
C ASP A 141 -7.30 -28.53 -15.09
N LYS A 142 -7.41 -29.03 -13.86
CA LYS A 142 -6.67 -28.59 -12.67
C LYS A 142 -5.25 -29.16 -12.60
N SER A 143 -4.82 -30.00 -13.55
CA SER A 143 -3.50 -30.62 -13.52
C SER A 143 -2.36 -29.65 -13.89
N ARG A 144 -1.16 -29.90 -13.36
CA ARG A 144 0.00 -29.01 -13.50
C ARG A 144 0.56 -29.08 -14.93
N GLY A 145 0.87 -27.93 -15.52
CA GLY A 145 1.46 -27.81 -16.85
C GLY A 145 2.16 -26.48 -17.10
N LYS A 146 2.94 -26.41 -18.19
CA LYS A 146 3.70 -25.21 -18.61
C LYS A 146 3.31 -24.84 -20.04
N ILE A 147 2.87 -23.60 -20.29
CA ILE A 147 2.42 -23.19 -21.63
C ILE A 147 3.62 -23.01 -22.56
N VAL A 148 4.60 -22.21 -22.13
CA VAL A 148 5.89 -21.98 -22.79
C VAL A 148 7.01 -22.49 -21.89
N TYR A 149 7.82 -23.41 -22.39
CA TYR A 149 8.88 -24.09 -21.63
C TYR A 149 10.22 -24.02 -22.36
N ILE A 150 11.17 -23.25 -21.84
CA ILE A 150 12.49 -23.06 -22.45
C ILE A 150 13.56 -23.48 -21.46
N VAL A 151 14.35 -24.48 -21.80
CA VAL A 151 15.41 -25.01 -20.92
C VAL A 151 16.72 -25.25 -21.65
N SER A 152 17.79 -25.32 -20.87
CA SER A 152 19.12 -25.64 -21.38
C SER A 152 19.87 -26.58 -20.43
N GLY A 153 20.50 -27.59 -21.02
CA GLY A 153 21.38 -28.55 -20.35
C GLY A 153 22.77 -28.01 -20.02
N ASN A 154 23.21 -26.92 -20.64
CA ASN A 154 24.55 -26.34 -20.50
C ASN A 154 24.55 -24.96 -19.81
N GLY A 155 25.65 -24.62 -19.10
CA GLY A 155 25.85 -23.27 -18.55
C GLY A 155 26.15 -22.26 -19.66
N ASN A 156 25.46 -21.11 -19.66
CA ASN A 156 25.55 -20.05 -20.69
C ASN A 156 24.89 -20.40 -22.05
N ALA A 157 23.57 -20.55 -22.02
CA ALA A 157 22.77 -21.10 -23.10
C ALA A 157 22.46 -20.13 -24.26
N GLY A 158 22.90 -18.87 -24.20
CA GLY A 158 22.54 -17.82 -25.15
C GLY A 158 21.43 -16.91 -24.62
N MET A 159 20.61 -16.32 -25.50
CA MET A 159 19.63 -15.29 -25.15
C MET A 159 18.21 -15.68 -25.53
N VAL A 160 17.25 -15.36 -24.66
CA VAL A 160 15.80 -15.48 -24.92
C VAL A 160 15.19 -14.09 -24.88
N THR A 161 14.62 -13.65 -26.00
CA THR A 161 13.86 -12.41 -26.10
C THR A 161 12.41 -12.72 -26.43
N ILE A 162 11.48 -12.26 -25.58
CA ILE A 162 10.04 -12.34 -25.83
C ILE A 162 9.48 -10.93 -25.84
N SER A 163 8.79 -10.55 -26.91
CA SER A 163 8.26 -9.21 -27.09
C SER A 163 6.81 -9.18 -27.57
N ASN A 164 6.05 -8.17 -27.16
CA ASN A 164 4.70 -7.88 -27.67
C ASN A 164 3.78 -9.12 -27.71
N SER A 165 3.84 -9.94 -26.69
CA SER A 165 3.20 -11.26 -26.69
C SER A 165 2.22 -11.39 -25.53
N PHE A 166 1.21 -12.24 -25.73
CA PHE A 166 0.11 -12.43 -24.78
C PHE A 166 -0.01 -13.90 -24.39
N ILE A 167 -0.03 -14.19 -23.09
CA ILE A 167 -0.20 -15.54 -22.55
C ILE A 167 -1.37 -15.54 -21.57
N GLU A 168 -2.36 -16.37 -21.84
CA GLU A 168 -3.61 -16.44 -21.08
C GLU A 168 -4.05 -17.88 -20.84
N ASN A 169 -4.69 -18.09 -19.69
CA ASN A 169 -5.30 -19.35 -19.34
C ASN A 169 -6.69 -19.15 -18.71
N GLY A 170 -7.66 -20.00 -19.08
CA GLY A 170 -9.03 -19.97 -18.55
C GLY A 170 -9.23 -20.67 -17.19
N GLY A 171 -8.17 -20.98 -16.42
CA GLY A 171 -8.29 -21.67 -15.12
C GLY A 171 -7.00 -21.80 -14.28
N ASN A 172 -7.13 -22.10 -12.97
CA ASN A 172 -6.18 -21.65 -11.94
C ASN A 172 -4.94 -22.54 -11.61
N ARG A 173 -4.31 -23.30 -12.53
CA ARG A 173 -3.18 -24.21 -12.11
C ARG A 173 -1.93 -24.35 -12.99
N LYS A 174 -1.74 -23.52 -14.03
CA LYS A 174 -0.59 -23.66 -14.96
C LYS A 174 0.43 -22.52 -14.89
N VAL A 175 1.66 -22.86 -15.26
CA VAL A 175 2.77 -21.91 -15.44
C VAL A 175 2.69 -21.38 -16.87
N ALA A 176 2.60 -20.08 -17.07
CA ALA A 176 2.64 -19.49 -18.41
C ALA A 176 4.02 -19.68 -19.03
N LEU A 177 5.05 -19.14 -18.39
CA LEU A 177 6.38 -19.11 -18.95
C LEU A 177 7.38 -19.67 -17.95
N PHE A 178 8.05 -20.74 -18.36
CA PHE A 178 9.19 -21.29 -17.65
C PHE A 178 10.44 -21.11 -18.50
N ILE A 179 11.43 -20.39 -17.98
CA ILE A 179 12.73 -20.24 -18.63
C ILE A 179 13.84 -20.59 -17.65
N SER A 180 14.77 -21.44 -18.08
CA SER A 180 15.99 -21.73 -17.32
C SER A 180 16.83 -20.45 -17.12
N PRO A 181 17.35 -20.19 -15.91
CA PRO A 181 18.17 -19.00 -15.64
C PRO A 181 19.54 -19.01 -16.35
N ARG A 182 19.85 -20.06 -17.11
CA ARG A 182 21.10 -20.19 -17.88
C ARG A 182 21.11 -19.36 -19.16
N TYR A 183 19.97 -18.79 -19.54
CA TYR A 183 19.84 -17.83 -20.63
C TYR A 183 19.91 -16.39 -20.11
N TYR A 184 20.35 -15.47 -20.97
CA TYR A 184 20.04 -14.05 -20.82
C TYR A 184 18.56 -13.84 -21.19
N ILE A 185 17.73 -13.45 -20.23
CA ILE A 185 16.27 -13.37 -20.42
C ILE A 185 15.85 -11.91 -20.61
N LYS A 186 15.15 -11.61 -21.70
CA LYS A 186 14.57 -10.29 -21.99
C LYS A 186 13.09 -10.42 -22.31
N LEU A 187 12.25 -9.84 -21.47
CA LEU A 187 10.80 -9.75 -21.68
C LEU A 187 10.43 -8.28 -21.90
N PHE A 188 9.78 -7.98 -23.01
CA PHE A 188 9.38 -6.61 -23.36
C PHE A 188 7.92 -6.56 -23.78
N ASN A 189 7.08 -5.79 -23.10
CA ASN A 189 5.66 -5.66 -23.46
C ASN A 189 4.95 -7.02 -23.56
N VAL A 190 5.11 -7.86 -22.54
CA VAL A 190 4.48 -9.18 -22.44
C VAL A 190 3.39 -9.16 -21.38
N THR A 191 2.22 -9.70 -21.70
CA THR A 191 1.09 -9.78 -20.77
C THR A 191 0.84 -11.23 -20.35
N PHE A 192 0.77 -11.45 -19.05
CA PHE A 192 0.46 -12.72 -18.39
C PHE A 192 -0.87 -12.59 -17.65
N ASN A 193 -1.91 -13.30 -18.10
CA ASN A 193 -3.27 -13.16 -17.59
C ASN A 193 -3.85 -14.48 -17.05
N SER A 194 -4.40 -14.45 -15.82
CA SER A 194 -5.16 -15.54 -15.20
C SER A 194 -4.41 -16.88 -15.05
N LEU A 195 -3.16 -16.82 -14.58
CA LEU A 195 -2.27 -17.99 -14.47
C LEU A 195 -1.94 -18.34 -13.03
N LYS A 196 -1.47 -19.58 -12.79
CA LYS A 196 -0.89 -19.90 -11.48
C LYS A 196 0.47 -19.23 -11.29
N TYR A 197 1.33 -19.32 -12.31
CA TYR A 197 2.60 -18.62 -12.35
C TYR A 197 2.69 -17.86 -13.68
N GLY A 198 2.91 -16.55 -13.65
CA GLY A 198 3.21 -15.77 -14.85
C GLY A 198 4.57 -16.16 -15.43
N LEU A 199 5.63 -15.89 -14.67
CA LEU A 199 7.01 -16.26 -14.98
C LEU A 199 7.60 -17.14 -13.87
N GLN A 200 8.24 -18.25 -14.26
CA GLN A 200 8.98 -19.11 -13.36
C GLN A 200 10.38 -19.39 -13.91
N THR A 201 11.39 -19.09 -13.10
CA THR A 201 12.80 -19.33 -13.40
C THR A 201 13.44 -20.03 -12.22
N VAL A 202 13.79 -21.30 -12.42
CA VAL A 202 14.37 -22.15 -11.39
C VAL A 202 15.65 -22.78 -11.92
N SER A 203 16.76 -22.59 -11.20
CA SER A 203 18.00 -23.32 -11.48
C SER A 203 18.02 -24.65 -10.72
N SER A 204 18.55 -25.69 -11.35
CA SER A 204 18.97 -26.91 -10.66
C SER A 204 20.38 -26.75 -10.06
N PRO A 205 20.71 -27.43 -8.94
CA PRO A 205 22.10 -27.52 -8.45
C PRO A 205 23.01 -27.95 -9.61
N PRO A 206 24.11 -27.24 -9.89
CA PRO A 206 24.88 -27.49 -11.10
C PRO A 206 25.58 -28.85 -11.03
N LYS A 207 25.41 -29.70 -12.06
CA LYS A 207 26.36 -30.79 -12.35
C LYS A 207 27.68 -30.23 -12.92
N ASN A 208 27.61 -29.10 -13.64
CA ASN A 208 28.72 -28.50 -14.40
C ASN A 208 28.87 -26.98 -14.11
N GLY A 209 29.29 -26.61 -12.90
CA GLY A 209 29.73 -25.25 -12.56
C GLY A 209 28.64 -24.18 -12.38
N SER A 210 29.00 -23.10 -11.71
CA SER A 210 28.17 -21.91 -11.47
C SER A 210 28.14 -20.99 -12.71
N PHE A 211 27.06 -20.21 -12.87
CA PHE A 211 26.87 -19.34 -14.05
C PHE A 211 26.27 -17.97 -13.65
N PRO A 212 26.52 -16.91 -14.46
CA PRO A 212 25.89 -15.61 -14.25
C PRO A 212 24.43 -15.65 -14.72
N ILE A 213 23.59 -14.83 -14.09
CA ILE A 213 22.17 -14.71 -14.38
C ILE A 213 21.86 -13.26 -14.71
N ASP A 214 21.17 -13.01 -15.82
CA ASP A 214 20.74 -11.68 -16.23
C ASP A 214 19.33 -11.74 -16.83
N ILE A 215 18.42 -11.02 -16.18
CA ILE A 215 16.98 -11.01 -16.45
C ILE A 215 16.51 -9.57 -16.52
N LEU A 216 15.93 -9.21 -17.66
CA LEU A 216 15.29 -7.92 -17.92
C LEU A 216 13.80 -8.12 -18.20
N ILE A 217 12.96 -7.42 -17.45
CA ILE A 217 11.51 -7.35 -17.63
C ILE A 217 11.14 -5.87 -17.80
N ASP A 218 10.54 -5.51 -18.92
CA ASP A 218 10.21 -4.11 -19.24
C ASP A 218 8.83 -4.00 -19.88
N LYS A 219 8.01 -3.06 -19.42
CA LYS A 219 6.65 -2.80 -19.93
C LYS A 219 5.72 -4.02 -19.87
N CYS A 220 5.98 -4.99 -18.99
CA CYS A 220 5.17 -6.19 -18.88
C CYS A 220 3.94 -5.97 -17.99
N SER A 221 2.96 -6.86 -18.09
CA SER A 221 1.76 -6.84 -17.25
C SER A 221 1.46 -8.23 -16.71
N PHE A 222 1.35 -8.34 -15.39
CA PHE A 222 0.96 -9.55 -14.68
C PHE A 222 -0.40 -9.30 -14.02
N ILE A 223 -1.44 -9.92 -14.59
CA ILE A 223 -2.83 -9.64 -14.25
C ILE A 223 -3.50 -10.92 -13.79
N ASP A 224 -4.17 -10.86 -12.63
CA ASP A 224 -5.01 -11.94 -12.09
C ASP A 224 -4.28 -13.29 -11.94
N ASN A 225 -2.95 -13.27 -11.74
CA ASN A 225 -2.19 -14.49 -11.50
C ASN A 225 -2.18 -14.84 -10.00
N THR A 226 -2.03 -16.12 -9.66
CA THR A 226 -1.79 -16.54 -8.26
C THR A 226 -0.39 -16.09 -7.82
N HIS A 227 0.63 -16.36 -8.64
CA HIS A 227 2.00 -15.90 -8.49
C HIS A 227 2.45 -15.18 -9.78
N ASP A 228 3.01 -13.97 -9.69
CA ASP A 228 3.38 -13.24 -10.90
C ASP A 228 4.75 -13.68 -11.42
N ALA A 229 5.80 -13.56 -10.59
CA ALA A 229 7.16 -13.93 -10.94
C ALA A 229 7.86 -14.70 -9.81
N MET A 230 8.45 -15.85 -10.14
CA MET A 230 9.20 -16.69 -9.21
C MET A 230 10.63 -16.95 -9.74
N PHE A 231 11.61 -16.65 -8.91
CA PHE A 231 13.02 -16.86 -9.14
C PHE A 231 13.62 -17.66 -7.99
N THR A 232 14.07 -18.88 -8.26
CA THR A 232 14.82 -19.69 -7.29
C THR A 232 16.17 -20.05 -7.89
N LEU A 233 17.21 -19.37 -7.42
CA LEU A 233 18.53 -19.37 -8.04
C LEU A 233 19.55 -20.01 -7.08
N LEU A 234 20.17 -21.10 -7.50
CA LEU A 234 21.09 -21.93 -6.73
C LEU A 234 22.50 -21.72 -7.29
N ASP A 235 23.43 -21.36 -6.41
CA ASP A 235 24.84 -21.16 -6.72
C ASP A 235 25.16 -20.23 -7.92
N PRO A 236 24.51 -19.05 -8.08
CA PRO A 236 24.86 -18.12 -9.16
C PRO A 236 26.21 -17.44 -8.91
N THR A 237 27.02 -17.21 -9.95
CA THR A 237 28.25 -16.38 -9.82
C THR A 237 27.92 -14.90 -9.69
N SER A 238 26.89 -14.45 -10.41
CA SER A 238 26.32 -13.12 -10.30
C SER A 238 24.86 -13.12 -10.74
N VAL A 239 24.08 -12.18 -10.24
CA VAL A 239 22.66 -12.00 -10.58
C VAL A 239 22.40 -10.53 -10.91
N GLN A 240 21.86 -10.29 -12.09
CA GLN A 240 21.29 -9.02 -12.49
C GLN A 240 19.80 -9.23 -12.79
N LEU A 241 18.93 -8.60 -12.00
CA LEU A 241 17.48 -8.62 -12.21
C LEU A 241 16.99 -7.18 -12.33
N THR A 242 16.48 -6.82 -13.50
CA THR A 242 15.92 -5.49 -13.75
C THR A 242 14.46 -5.64 -14.16
N ILE A 243 13.56 -5.05 -13.39
CA ILE A 243 12.12 -4.99 -13.69
C ILE A 243 11.74 -3.52 -13.75
N LYS A 244 11.23 -3.07 -14.89
CA LYS A 244 10.84 -1.67 -15.07
C LYS A 244 9.52 -1.50 -15.82
N ASN A 245 8.83 -0.40 -15.55
CA ASN A 245 7.56 -0.05 -16.21
C ASN A 245 6.52 -1.19 -16.17
N THR A 246 6.53 -2.04 -15.15
CA THR A 246 5.76 -3.28 -15.11
C THR A 246 4.59 -3.15 -14.15
N LEU A 247 3.42 -3.63 -14.57
CA LEU A 247 2.19 -3.65 -13.77
C LEU A 247 1.97 -5.04 -13.17
N PHE A 248 1.71 -5.09 -11.87
CA PHE A 248 1.28 -6.27 -11.11
C PHE A 248 -0.07 -5.97 -10.47
N SER A 249 -1.15 -6.58 -10.97
CA SER A 249 -2.52 -6.20 -10.55
C SER A 249 -3.49 -7.37 -10.48
N THR A 250 -4.51 -7.23 -9.63
CA THR A 250 -5.67 -8.12 -9.58
C THR A 250 -6.96 -7.30 -9.78
N ARG A 251 -7.86 -7.77 -10.65
CA ARG A 251 -9.12 -7.10 -11.03
C ARG A 251 -10.26 -7.36 -10.05
N SER A 252 -10.30 -8.53 -9.41
CA SER A 252 -11.36 -8.88 -8.47
C SER A 252 -11.16 -8.19 -7.11
N GLU A 253 -12.19 -7.48 -6.65
CA GLU A 253 -12.31 -6.98 -5.26
C GLU A 253 -12.63 -8.10 -4.27
N ILE A 254 -13.21 -9.20 -4.78
CA ILE A 254 -13.70 -10.33 -4.01
C ILE A 254 -12.76 -11.50 -4.29
N VAL A 255 -11.53 -11.43 -3.78
CA VAL A 255 -10.78 -12.66 -3.55
C VAL A 255 -11.44 -13.30 -2.32
N LYS A 256 -12.32 -14.29 -2.56
CA LYS A 256 -12.72 -15.22 -1.48
C LYS A 256 -11.46 -15.97 -1.10
N TRP A 257 -10.85 -15.54 0.00
CA TRP A 257 -9.67 -16.17 0.58
C TRP A 257 -10.09 -17.51 1.17
N ASP A 258 -10.24 -18.51 0.30
CA ASP A 258 -10.14 -19.88 0.77
C ASP A 258 -8.69 -20.08 1.25
N GLN A 259 -8.49 -20.83 2.33
CA GLN A 259 -7.20 -20.99 3.05
C GLN A 259 -6.09 -21.65 2.19
N SER A 260 -6.28 -21.76 0.87
CA SER A 260 -5.45 -22.50 -0.08
C SER A 260 -4.83 -21.66 -1.22
N ASP A 261 -5.20 -20.40 -1.42
CA ASP A 261 -4.65 -19.56 -2.50
C ASP A 261 -3.53 -18.61 -2.00
N PHE A 262 -2.39 -19.25 -1.75
CA PHE A 262 -1.10 -18.64 -1.43
C PHE A 262 -0.49 -17.96 -2.66
N GLY A 263 -0.17 -16.66 -2.59
CA GLY A 263 0.26 -15.86 -3.76
C GLY A 263 1.40 -14.91 -3.44
N TYR A 264 2.12 -14.44 -4.47
CA TYR A 264 3.10 -13.36 -4.34
C TYR A 264 3.24 -12.64 -5.67
N ALA A 265 3.56 -11.34 -5.62
CA ALA A 265 3.94 -10.64 -6.84
C ALA A 265 5.30 -11.12 -7.32
N ILE A 266 6.37 -10.89 -6.55
CA ILE A 266 7.71 -11.36 -6.90
C ILE A 266 8.28 -12.18 -5.76
N SER A 267 8.71 -13.40 -6.04
CA SER A 267 9.52 -14.21 -5.13
C SER A 267 10.92 -14.39 -5.72
N LEU A 268 11.94 -13.85 -5.07
CA LEU A 268 13.34 -14.05 -5.42
C LEU A 268 14.06 -14.69 -4.24
N VAL A 269 14.51 -15.93 -4.44
CA VAL A 269 15.20 -16.72 -3.41
C VAL A 269 16.56 -17.15 -3.93
N ILE A 270 17.60 -16.75 -3.20
CA ILE A 270 18.97 -17.21 -3.37
C ILE A 270 19.46 -17.73 -2.01
N PRO A 271 19.45 -19.05 -1.80
CA PRO A 271 19.88 -19.65 -0.53
C PRO A 271 21.40 -19.56 -0.35
N PRO A 272 21.94 -19.99 0.81
CA PRO A 272 23.38 -20.11 1.02
C PRO A 272 24.04 -20.94 -0.09
N LEU A 273 25.18 -20.44 -0.59
CA LEU A 273 25.93 -21.10 -1.66
C LEU A 273 26.58 -22.38 -1.14
N LYS A 274 26.59 -23.42 -1.97
CA LYS A 274 27.22 -24.72 -1.72
C LYS A 274 28.48 -24.93 -2.54
N HIS A 275 28.55 -24.36 -3.75
CA HIS A 275 29.63 -24.61 -4.71
C HIS A 275 30.51 -23.39 -4.99
N VAL A 276 30.02 -22.19 -4.69
CA VAL A 276 30.77 -20.94 -4.85
C VAL A 276 30.87 -20.27 -3.50
N ASN A 277 32.02 -19.70 -3.17
CA ASN A 277 32.20 -19.06 -1.86
C ASN A 277 31.66 -17.62 -1.82
N PHE A 278 31.42 -17.02 -2.98
CA PHE A 278 31.09 -15.61 -3.12
C PHE A 278 30.22 -15.36 -4.36
N SER A 279 29.22 -14.49 -4.25
CA SER A 279 28.41 -14.04 -5.38
C SER A 279 28.06 -12.56 -5.27
N LYS A 280 27.53 -11.99 -6.37
CA LYS A 280 27.06 -10.60 -6.42
C LYS A 280 25.64 -10.54 -6.99
N ALA A 281 24.72 -9.84 -6.31
CA ALA A 281 23.38 -9.57 -6.85
C ALA A 281 23.13 -8.06 -6.99
N VAL A 282 22.58 -7.67 -8.13
CA VAL A 282 22.06 -6.34 -8.43
C VAL A 282 20.61 -6.48 -8.87
N ILE A 283 19.68 -6.01 -8.05
CA ILE A 283 18.24 -6.11 -8.27
C ILE A 283 17.67 -4.69 -8.36
N GLN A 284 16.99 -4.38 -9.45
CA GLN A 284 16.46 -3.06 -9.75
C GLN A 284 14.98 -3.14 -10.11
N LEU A 285 14.16 -2.45 -9.33
CA LEU A 285 12.75 -2.20 -9.61
C LEU A 285 12.59 -0.69 -9.90
N ASP A 286 12.12 -0.31 -11.07
CA ASP A 286 11.93 1.11 -11.42
C ASP A 286 10.61 1.36 -12.16
N HIS A 287 9.84 2.37 -11.74
CA HIS A 287 8.53 2.69 -12.35
C HIS A 287 7.55 1.50 -12.39
N ASN A 288 7.53 0.67 -11.33
CA ASN A 288 6.61 -0.47 -11.25
C ASN A 288 5.39 -0.14 -10.38
N GLU A 289 4.24 -0.72 -10.74
CA GLU A 289 3.00 -0.58 -10.01
C GLU A 289 2.52 -1.93 -9.49
N PHE A 290 2.31 -2.00 -8.17
CA PHE A 290 1.71 -3.14 -7.49
C PHE A 290 0.37 -2.68 -6.92
N HIS A 291 -0.72 -3.20 -7.47
CA HIS A 291 -2.07 -2.80 -7.12
C HIS A 291 -2.93 -3.99 -6.72
N ARG A 292 -3.48 -3.97 -5.49
CA ARG A 292 -4.33 -5.05 -4.97
C ARG A 292 -3.68 -6.43 -5.07
N ARG A 293 -2.35 -6.48 -4.88
CA ARG A 293 -1.55 -7.67 -5.15
C ARG A 293 -0.92 -8.25 -3.88
N SER A 294 -0.58 -9.54 -3.92
CA SER A 294 0.20 -10.16 -2.85
C SER A 294 1.61 -9.56 -2.75
N ALA A 295 2.19 -9.58 -1.56
CA ALA A 295 3.51 -9.02 -1.29
C ALA A 295 4.66 -9.63 -2.14
N SER A 296 5.75 -8.88 -2.26
CA SER A 296 7.01 -9.31 -2.87
C SER A 296 8.03 -9.73 -1.81
N TYR A 297 8.84 -10.76 -2.09
CA TYR A 297 9.77 -11.37 -1.14
C TYR A 297 11.14 -11.58 -1.77
N PHE A 298 12.16 -10.90 -1.25
CA PHE A 298 13.56 -11.07 -1.66
C PHE A 298 14.35 -11.69 -0.50
N VAL A 299 14.69 -12.97 -0.65
CA VAL A 299 15.44 -13.76 0.34
C VAL A 299 16.82 -14.04 -0.23
N LEU A 300 17.81 -13.27 0.19
CA LEU A 300 19.18 -13.34 -0.35
C LEU A 300 20.18 -13.72 0.76
N LEU A 301 20.31 -15.03 0.99
CA LEU A 301 21.07 -15.61 2.12
C LEU A 301 22.47 -16.12 1.75
N PHE A 302 23.01 -15.67 0.61
CA PHE A 302 24.34 -16.06 0.15
C PHE A 302 25.43 -15.13 0.70
N GLU A 303 26.71 -15.52 0.64
CA GLU A 303 27.84 -14.63 0.96
C GLU A 303 28.22 -13.76 -0.25
N GLY A 304 28.44 -12.47 0.00
CA GLY A 304 28.90 -11.50 -1.01
C GLY A 304 27.93 -10.34 -1.25
N PHE A 305 28.23 -9.49 -2.23
CA PHE A 305 27.59 -8.18 -2.38
C PHE A 305 26.15 -8.25 -2.88
N LYS A 306 25.27 -7.46 -2.27
CA LYS A 306 23.84 -7.41 -2.64
C LYS A 306 23.43 -5.96 -2.74
N ASN A 307 22.85 -5.58 -3.86
CA ASN A 307 22.30 -4.24 -4.04
C ASN A 307 20.87 -4.37 -4.56
N VAL A 308 19.90 -3.97 -3.74
CA VAL A 308 18.49 -3.92 -4.10
C VAL A 308 18.09 -2.46 -4.21
N THR A 309 17.53 -2.06 -5.34
CA THR A 309 17.13 -0.68 -5.60
C THR A 309 15.69 -0.66 -6.09
N VAL A 310 14.82 0.08 -5.40
CA VAL A 310 13.41 0.27 -5.75
C VAL A 310 13.16 1.76 -5.93
N LYS A 311 12.82 2.18 -7.15
CA LYS A 311 12.65 3.59 -7.51
C LYS A 311 11.32 3.85 -8.20
N HIS A 312 10.77 5.04 -7.99
CA HIS A 312 9.58 5.54 -8.70
C HIS A 312 8.41 4.55 -8.72
N SER A 313 8.32 3.67 -7.71
CA SER A 313 7.39 2.55 -7.70
C SER A 313 6.25 2.81 -6.70
N SER A 314 5.14 2.12 -6.88
CA SER A 314 3.94 2.31 -6.07
C SER A 314 3.38 0.96 -5.62
N PHE A 315 3.23 0.80 -4.30
CA PHE A 315 2.58 -0.37 -3.68
C PHE A 315 1.28 0.09 -3.04
N ARG A 316 0.15 -0.29 -3.63
CA ARG A 316 -1.18 0.15 -3.22
C ARG A 316 -2.10 -1.01 -2.96
N ASN A 317 -2.74 -1.02 -1.79
CA ASN A 317 -3.69 -2.06 -1.41
C ASN A 317 -3.09 -3.47 -1.49
N CYS A 318 -1.77 -3.61 -1.34
CA CYS A 318 -1.12 -4.90 -1.34
C CYS A 318 -1.39 -5.63 -0.02
N ARG A 319 -1.42 -6.96 -0.08
CA ARG A 319 -1.75 -7.79 1.08
C ARG A 319 -0.75 -8.93 1.25
N VAL A 320 -0.44 -9.24 2.50
CA VAL A 320 0.36 -10.44 2.82
C VAL A 320 -0.39 -11.68 2.37
N SER A 321 0.36 -12.67 1.89
CA SER A 321 -0.22 -13.99 1.67
C SER A 321 -0.30 -14.74 3.00
N ALA A 322 -1.38 -15.47 3.25
CA ALA A 322 -1.47 -16.42 4.38
C ALA A 322 -0.40 -17.54 4.33
N TYR A 323 0.44 -17.56 3.29
CA TYR A 323 1.52 -18.51 3.10
C TYR A 323 2.71 -18.18 4.00
N LYS A 324 2.86 -18.99 5.04
CA LYS A 324 4.10 -19.08 5.82
C LYS A 324 5.05 -20.02 5.08
N LEU A 325 5.90 -19.48 4.20
CA LEU A 325 7.06 -20.25 3.77
C LEU A 325 8.05 -20.23 4.94
N GLU A 326 7.91 -21.21 5.84
CA GLU A 326 8.85 -21.43 6.93
C GLU A 326 10.16 -21.94 6.30
N TRP A 327 11.16 -21.07 6.23
CA TRP A 327 12.50 -21.46 5.80
C TRP A 327 13.36 -21.68 7.03
N ASP A 328 13.54 -22.95 7.41
CA ASP A 328 14.53 -23.35 8.41
C ASP A 328 15.90 -23.49 7.73
N ASN A 329 16.81 -22.57 8.04
CA ASN A 329 18.22 -22.83 7.80
C ASN A 329 18.80 -23.58 9.00
N HIS A 330 18.74 -24.91 8.98
CA HIS A 330 19.26 -25.79 10.04
C HIS A 330 20.73 -25.53 10.42
N LYS A 331 21.52 -24.83 9.59
CA LYS A 331 22.92 -24.46 9.90
C LYS A 331 23.05 -23.17 10.71
N THR A 332 22.10 -22.25 10.61
CA THR A 332 22.15 -20.95 11.30
C THR A 332 21.05 -20.77 12.34
N SER A 333 20.09 -21.71 12.43
CA SER A 333 18.89 -21.62 13.26
C SER A 333 18.10 -20.33 13.04
N LEU A 334 18.17 -19.77 11.82
CA LEU A 334 17.49 -18.51 11.47
C LEU A 334 16.15 -18.84 10.81
N PHE A 335 15.08 -18.36 11.42
CA PHE A 335 13.70 -18.46 10.94
C PHE A 335 13.32 -17.17 10.21
N PHE A 336 12.75 -17.31 9.01
CA PHE A 336 12.32 -16.18 8.21
C PHE A 336 10.83 -16.29 7.85
N GLU A 337 10.00 -15.39 8.39
CA GLU A 337 8.58 -15.25 8.03
C GLU A 337 8.40 -13.98 7.20
N PRO A 338 8.44 -14.04 5.85
CA PRO A 338 8.26 -12.87 5.00
C PRO A 338 6.78 -12.47 4.97
N THR A 339 6.39 -11.62 5.91
CA THR A 339 4.97 -11.37 6.28
C THR A 339 4.57 -9.90 6.11
N ALA A 340 5.33 -9.16 5.29
CA ALA A 340 4.97 -7.81 4.89
C ALA A 340 3.75 -7.81 3.96
N GLY A 341 2.96 -6.73 3.96
CA GLY A 341 1.89 -6.53 2.99
C GLY A 341 2.37 -6.07 1.62
N ALA A 342 3.48 -5.30 1.53
CA ALA A 342 4.03 -4.83 0.25
C ALA A 342 5.32 -5.56 -0.15
N ILE A 343 6.40 -5.44 0.64
CA ILE A 343 7.69 -6.03 0.30
C ILE A 343 8.50 -6.45 1.53
N SER A 344 9.09 -7.65 1.46
CA SER A 344 10.05 -8.16 2.45
C SER A 344 11.42 -8.38 1.82
N ILE A 345 12.48 -7.89 2.46
CA ILE A 345 13.87 -8.07 2.03
C ILE A 345 14.69 -8.63 3.20
N LEU A 346 15.32 -9.78 2.98
CA LEU A 346 16.00 -10.53 4.03
C LEU A 346 17.42 -10.91 3.61
N PHE A 347 18.37 -10.60 4.50
CA PHE A 347 19.79 -10.93 4.35
C PHE A 347 20.32 -11.69 5.56
N ASN A 348 21.49 -12.30 5.38
CA ASN A 348 22.28 -12.83 6.49
C ASN A 348 22.72 -11.69 7.44
N PRO A 349 23.00 -12.00 8.71
CA PRO A 349 23.62 -11.07 9.65
C PRO A 349 24.93 -10.47 9.11
N ASP A 350 25.16 -9.19 9.37
CA ASP A 350 26.35 -8.46 8.92
C ASP A 350 27.59 -8.78 9.77
N LYS A 351 28.78 -8.64 9.18
CA LYS A 351 30.05 -8.89 9.89
C LYS A 351 30.32 -7.75 10.88
N PRO A 352 30.55 -8.02 12.17
CA PRO A 352 30.82 -6.97 13.14
C PRO A 352 32.15 -6.27 12.84
N LEU A 353 32.14 -4.94 12.83
CA LEU A 353 33.33 -4.09 12.73
C LEU A 353 33.85 -3.72 14.13
N SER A 354 32.94 -3.34 15.02
CA SER A 354 33.21 -3.12 16.44
C SER A 354 32.04 -3.62 17.26
N LEU A 355 32.35 -4.28 18.37
CA LEU A 355 31.33 -4.77 19.30
C LEU A 355 30.68 -3.63 20.09
N GLY A 356 31.22 -2.42 20.07
CA GLY A 356 30.63 -1.27 20.78
C GLY A 356 30.71 -1.35 22.30
N CYS A 357 31.59 -2.20 22.85
CA CYS A 357 31.72 -2.37 24.29
C CYS A 357 32.16 -1.06 24.97
N VAL A 358 31.36 -0.58 25.91
CA VAL A 358 31.66 0.60 26.72
C VAL A 358 32.88 0.31 27.59
N LYS A 359 33.93 1.13 27.47
CA LYS A 359 35.13 1.04 28.31
C LYS A 359 34.92 1.79 29.62
N SER A 360 35.35 1.20 30.74
CA SER A 360 35.34 1.87 32.05
C SER A 360 36.08 3.21 31.97
N LYS A 361 35.45 4.28 32.48
CA LYS A 361 35.94 5.69 32.49
C LYS A 361 35.94 6.43 31.14
N SER A 362 35.33 5.90 30.08
CA SER A 362 35.18 6.62 28.82
C SER A 362 33.84 7.39 28.76
N ALA A 363 33.89 8.70 28.50
CA ALA A 363 32.71 9.52 28.19
C ALA A 363 32.25 9.40 26.72
N LYS A 364 32.99 8.68 25.87
CA LYS A 364 32.61 8.49 24.46
C LYS A 364 31.43 7.52 24.35
N GLU A 365 30.38 7.97 23.69
CA GLU A 365 29.25 7.14 23.32
C GLU A 365 29.69 6.07 22.30
N THR A 366 29.72 4.82 22.72
CA THR A 366 30.14 3.69 21.87
C THR A 366 28.97 2.80 21.57
N HIS A 367 28.72 2.57 20.28
CA HIS A 367 27.68 1.69 19.78
C HIS A 367 28.29 0.58 18.92
N PRO A 368 27.64 -0.59 18.84
CA PRO A 368 28.05 -1.62 17.90
C PRO A 368 28.03 -1.10 16.45
N SER A 369 28.96 -1.57 15.63
CA SER A 369 29.01 -1.23 14.21
C SER A 369 29.36 -2.45 13.36
N TRP A 370 28.89 -2.44 12.13
CA TRP A 370 28.98 -3.57 11.21
C TRP A 370 29.49 -3.14 9.84
N ASN A 371 30.09 -4.09 9.13
CA ASN A 371 30.44 -3.96 7.72
C ASN A 371 29.29 -4.49 6.87
N TYR A 372 28.64 -3.59 6.14
CA TYR A 372 27.47 -3.88 5.32
C TYR A 372 27.88 -4.25 3.90
N SER A 373 27.72 -5.52 3.53
CA SER A 373 27.88 -5.98 2.14
C SER A 373 26.56 -5.96 1.35
N SER A 374 25.45 -5.78 2.05
CA SER A 374 24.10 -5.75 1.51
C SER A 374 23.51 -4.36 1.65
N HIS A 375 23.03 -3.80 0.54
CA HIS A 375 22.47 -2.46 0.44
C HIS A 375 21.08 -2.48 -0.17
N VAL A 376 20.19 -1.66 0.38
CA VAL A 376 18.84 -1.45 -0.12
C VAL A 376 18.58 0.04 -0.24
N LEU A 377 18.08 0.47 -1.39
CA LEU A 377 17.64 1.83 -1.63
C LEU A 377 16.19 1.84 -2.07
N PHE A 378 15.31 2.46 -1.28
CA PHE A 378 13.99 2.89 -1.72
C PHE A 378 14.04 4.38 -2.03
N GLU A 379 13.65 4.77 -3.24
CA GLU A 379 13.68 6.17 -3.67
C GLU A 379 12.38 6.55 -4.38
N ASN A 380 11.80 7.70 -4.05
CA ASN A 380 10.58 8.20 -4.72
C ASN A 380 9.47 7.14 -4.81
N THR A 381 9.30 6.35 -3.74
CA THR A 381 8.42 5.16 -3.73
C THR A 381 7.28 5.37 -2.74
N LYS A 382 6.06 5.01 -3.14
CA LYS A 382 4.84 5.16 -2.33
C LYS A 382 4.33 3.81 -1.83
N PHE A 383 3.97 3.75 -0.55
CA PHE A 383 3.32 2.60 0.11
C PHE A 383 2.01 3.05 0.72
N GLU A 384 0.89 2.59 0.18
CA GLU A 384 -0.44 3.06 0.57
C GLU A 384 -1.41 1.89 0.80
N GLU A 385 -2.11 1.91 1.93
CA GLU A 385 -3.21 0.97 2.24
C GLU A 385 -2.79 -0.51 2.20
N ASN A 386 -1.51 -0.80 2.46
CA ASN A 386 -1.01 -2.18 2.46
C ASN A 386 -1.25 -2.88 3.81
N LEU A 387 -1.61 -4.17 3.76
CA LEU A 387 -1.99 -4.97 4.92
C LEU A 387 -1.10 -6.19 5.09
N GLY A 388 -0.49 -6.37 6.28
CA GLY A 388 0.40 -7.49 6.53
C GLY A 388 0.27 -8.13 7.91
N ILE A 389 0.87 -9.31 8.08
CA ILE A 389 0.77 -10.05 9.35
C ILE A 389 1.73 -9.42 10.36
N GLU A 390 3.03 -9.34 10.07
CA GLU A 390 3.99 -8.64 10.93
C GLU A 390 3.97 -7.13 10.66
N VAL A 391 4.00 -6.75 9.37
CA VAL A 391 4.05 -5.35 8.94
C VAL A 391 3.22 -5.06 7.70
N GLY A 392 2.53 -3.92 7.67
CA GLY A 392 1.71 -3.52 6.53
C GLY A 392 2.49 -3.24 5.24
N ALA A 393 3.57 -2.44 5.28
CA ALA A 393 4.33 -2.09 4.08
C ALA A 393 5.66 -2.83 3.93
N VAL A 394 6.69 -2.49 4.70
CA VAL A 394 8.07 -2.96 4.45
C VAL A 394 8.64 -3.73 5.63
N HIS A 395 9.12 -4.95 5.35
CA HIS A 395 9.90 -5.76 6.28
C HIS A 395 11.36 -5.87 5.83
N ILE A 396 12.31 -5.49 6.68
CA ILE A 396 13.74 -5.56 6.39
C ILE A 396 14.46 -6.34 7.48
N SER A 397 15.37 -7.23 7.07
CA SER A 397 16.29 -7.92 7.97
C SER A 397 17.73 -7.78 7.50
N ASN A 398 18.57 -7.19 8.37
CA ASN A 398 20.00 -6.95 8.19
C ASN A 398 20.34 -6.04 6.98
N GLY A 399 21.63 -5.79 6.76
CA GLY A 399 22.12 -4.91 5.69
C GLY A 399 21.89 -3.42 5.96
N PHE A 400 22.32 -2.58 5.03
CA PHE A 400 22.08 -1.14 5.09
C PHE A 400 20.93 -0.75 4.15
N THR A 401 19.82 -0.32 4.73
CA THR A 401 18.67 0.19 4.00
C THR A 401 18.53 1.71 4.12
N LYS A 402 18.31 2.37 2.99
CA LYS A 402 18.04 3.79 2.88
C LYS A 402 16.71 4.04 2.17
N PHE A 403 15.85 4.81 2.80
CA PHE A 403 14.62 5.36 2.23
C PHE A 403 14.84 6.84 1.91
N ARG A 404 14.57 7.25 0.67
CA ARG A 404 14.74 8.62 0.20
C ARG A 404 13.49 9.11 -0.51
N ARG A 405 12.85 10.17 0.01
CA ARG A 405 11.60 10.72 -0.56
C ARG A 405 10.51 9.67 -0.72
N CYS A 406 10.36 8.81 0.30
CA CYS A 406 9.33 7.78 0.35
C CYS A 406 8.10 8.27 1.11
N VAL A 407 6.93 7.80 0.70
CA VAL A 407 5.64 8.18 1.28
C VAL A 407 4.91 6.93 1.77
N PHE A 408 4.53 6.92 3.05
CA PHE A 408 3.79 5.83 3.68
C PHE A 408 2.44 6.35 4.18
N VAL A 409 1.34 5.76 3.71
CA VAL A 409 -0.02 6.18 4.04
C VAL A 409 -0.85 4.96 4.43
N ASN A 410 -1.45 4.96 5.62
CA ASN A 410 -2.48 3.97 6.00
C ASN A 410 -2.09 2.49 5.79
N ASN A 411 -0.83 2.11 5.97
CA ASN A 411 -0.45 0.69 6.00
C ASN A 411 -0.65 0.13 7.41
N PHE A 412 -1.16 -1.10 7.52
CA PHE A 412 -1.52 -1.73 8.79
C PHE A 412 -0.99 -3.16 8.91
N GLY A 413 -0.51 -3.49 10.10
CA GLY A 413 -0.13 -4.86 10.49
C GLY A 413 -1.11 -5.49 11.47
N ILE A 414 -0.95 -6.79 11.73
CA ILE A 414 -1.64 -7.51 12.82
C ILE A 414 -0.75 -7.58 14.07
N ARG A 415 0.52 -7.95 13.91
CA ARG A 415 1.41 -8.31 15.03
C ARG A 415 2.33 -7.20 15.50
N ARG A 416 3.01 -6.48 14.60
CA ARG A 416 4.03 -5.49 15.02
C ARG A 416 3.67 -4.07 14.64
N CYS A 417 3.68 -3.74 13.35
CA CYS A 417 3.56 -2.36 12.91
C CYS A 417 2.89 -2.18 11.54
N GLY A 418 2.64 -0.93 11.17
CA GLY A 418 1.95 -0.57 9.94
C GLY A 418 2.92 -0.34 8.78
N HIS A 419 3.87 0.58 8.93
CA HIS A 419 4.64 1.04 7.77
C HIS A 419 5.98 0.32 7.60
N VAL A 420 6.89 0.38 8.59
CA VAL A 420 8.22 -0.24 8.45
C VAL A 420 8.59 -1.06 9.68
N HIS A 421 9.06 -2.28 9.45
CA HIS A 421 9.66 -3.13 10.47
C HIS A 421 11.12 -3.38 10.13
N SER A 422 12.00 -2.93 11.02
CA SER A 422 13.41 -3.31 11.02
C SER A 422 13.60 -4.46 12.00
N ALA A 423 13.70 -5.67 11.46
CA ALA A 423 13.73 -6.89 12.25
C ALA A 423 14.99 -7.00 13.12
N PHE A 424 14.91 -7.89 14.11
CA PHE A 424 16.04 -8.22 14.97
C PHE A 424 17.28 -8.62 14.15
N GLY A 425 18.44 -8.07 14.52
CA GLY A 425 19.69 -8.29 13.80
C GLY A 425 20.58 -7.05 13.75
N THR A 426 21.34 -6.90 12.67
CA THR A 426 22.47 -5.95 12.53
C THR A 426 22.19 -4.77 11.59
N GLY A 427 20.99 -4.73 11.02
CA GLY A 427 20.61 -3.83 9.94
C GLY A 427 20.63 -2.34 10.29
N ARG A 428 21.23 -1.54 9.41
CA ARG A 428 21.16 -0.07 9.46
C ARG A 428 19.96 0.42 8.67
N VAL A 429 19.21 1.37 9.21
CA VAL A 429 18.08 1.99 8.52
C VAL A 429 18.18 3.52 8.53
N GLU A 430 18.05 4.13 7.36
CA GLU A 430 18.03 5.58 7.20
C GLU A 430 16.78 6.06 6.48
N PHE A 431 16.17 7.12 6.99
CA PHE A 431 15.08 7.84 6.35
C PHE A 431 15.53 9.26 6.01
N GLU A 432 15.37 9.64 4.74
CA GLU A 432 15.77 10.96 4.23
C GLU A 432 14.62 11.56 3.42
N HIS A 433 14.07 12.70 3.87
CA HIS A 433 12.95 13.36 3.20
C HIS A 433 11.68 12.48 3.10
N CYS A 434 11.41 11.63 4.09
CA CYS A 434 10.29 10.70 4.08
C CYS A 434 9.06 11.25 4.82
N SER A 435 7.87 10.77 4.44
CA SER A 435 6.61 11.14 5.12
C SER A 435 5.79 9.91 5.51
N PHE A 436 5.37 9.83 6.76
CA PHE A 436 4.47 8.82 7.29
C PHE A 436 3.15 9.47 7.73
N LEU A 437 2.03 8.92 7.28
CA LEU A 437 0.70 9.49 7.50
C LEU A 437 -0.31 8.39 7.86
N LYS A 438 -1.01 8.58 8.99
CA LYS A 438 -2.16 7.76 9.39
C LYS A 438 -3.42 8.61 9.43
N THR A 439 -4.37 8.34 8.54
CA THR A 439 -5.72 8.97 8.48
C THR A 439 -6.86 8.00 8.75
N MET A 440 -6.58 6.71 8.90
CA MET A 440 -7.55 5.66 9.25
C MET A 440 -7.14 4.98 10.56
N GLU A 441 -8.11 4.49 11.35
CA GLU A 441 -7.84 3.81 12.63
C GLU A 441 -7.33 2.39 12.40
N SER A 442 -8.07 1.62 11.61
CA SER A 442 -7.78 0.26 11.21
C SER A 442 -8.29 -0.01 9.81
N ALA A 443 -7.81 -1.07 9.20
CA ALA A 443 -8.41 -1.65 7.99
C ALA A 443 -9.06 -2.98 8.33
N THR A 444 -10.26 -3.22 7.83
CA THR A 444 -10.96 -4.51 7.95
C THR A 444 -10.99 -5.20 6.60
N ILE A 445 -10.81 -6.52 6.61
CA ILE A 445 -10.99 -7.37 5.44
C ILE A 445 -12.33 -8.09 5.56
N SER A 446 -12.89 -8.52 4.42
CA SER A 446 -14.18 -9.19 4.30
C SER A 446 -14.32 -10.49 5.12
N ASP A 447 -13.22 -11.05 5.62
CA ASP A 447 -13.16 -12.22 6.50
C ASP A 447 -13.34 -11.87 8.00
N GLY A 448 -13.47 -10.59 8.33
CA GLY A 448 -13.57 -10.09 9.70
C GLY A 448 -12.24 -9.83 10.39
N SER A 449 -11.10 -10.11 9.74
CA SER A 449 -9.77 -9.81 10.28
C SER A 449 -9.56 -8.29 10.36
N GLN A 450 -9.29 -7.79 11.56
CA GLN A 450 -9.02 -6.37 11.82
C GLN A 450 -7.51 -6.11 11.86
N PHE A 451 -7.04 -5.20 11.02
CA PHE A 451 -5.66 -4.72 10.98
C PHE A 451 -5.61 -3.34 11.64
N ASP A 452 -5.24 -3.30 12.90
CA ASP A 452 -5.30 -2.10 13.76
C ASP A 452 -3.92 -1.53 14.08
N LYS A 453 -2.83 -2.27 13.83
CA LYS A 453 -1.47 -1.80 14.12
C LYS A 453 -0.98 -0.90 13.00
N GLY A 454 -1.37 0.37 13.07
CA GLY A 454 -0.89 1.47 12.23
C GLY A 454 0.40 2.15 12.74
N VAL A 455 1.27 1.42 13.45
CA VAL A 455 2.55 1.96 13.96
C VAL A 455 3.45 2.36 12.80
N PHE A 456 4.06 3.55 12.85
CA PHE A 456 4.90 4.04 11.75
C PHE A 456 6.20 3.24 11.62
N LEU A 457 6.88 2.99 12.73
CA LEU A 457 8.12 2.23 12.74
C LEU A 457 8.20 1.35 13.96
N TYR A 458 8.56 0.09 13.73
CA TYR A 458 9.06 -0.79 14.77
C TYR A 458 10.47 -1.25 14.44
N SER A 459 11.42 -1.06 15.35
CA SER A 459 12.82 -1.45 15.16
C SER A 459 13.33 -2.30 16.32
N GLU A 460 13.66 -3.55 16.00
CA GLU A 460 14.36 -4.51 16.87
C GLU A 460 15.84 -4.66 16.48
N SER A 461 16.30 -3.93 15.46
CA SER A 461 17.69 -4.03 15.01
C SER A 461 18.66 -3.26 15.92
N GLY A 462 19.81 -3.87 16.19
CA GLY A 462 20.94 -3.21 16.85
C GLY A 462 21.70 -2.23 15.96
N GLY A 463 21.44 -2.21 14.65
CA GLY A 463 22.08 -1.29 13.73
C GLY A 463 21.69 0.18 13.93
N PRO A 464 22.43 1.12 13.34
CA PRO A 464 22.07 2.53 13.40
C PRO A 464 20.73 2.83 12.76
N LEU A 465 19.94 3.68 13.41
CA LEU A 465 18.65 4.19 12.92
C LEU A 465 18.70 5.72 12.83
N ILE A 466 18.54 6.25 11.61
CA ILE A 466 18.75 7.67 11.34
C ILE A 466 17.55 8.27 10.61
N PHE A 467 17.08 9.41 11.09
CA PHE A 467 16.02 10.21 10.47
C PHE A 467 16.55 11.59 10.10
N LYS A 468 16.34 11.97 8.84
CA LYS A 468 16.71 13.26 8.27
C LYS A 468 15.51 13.86 7.55
N ASN A 469 15.10 15.05 7.94
CA ASN A 469 13.96 15.76 7.38
C ASN A 469 12.73 14.85 7.14
N THR A 470 12.35 14.07 8.15
CA THR A 470 11.32 13.03 8.06
C THR A 470 10.13 13.38 8.95
N SER A 471 8.93 13.41 8.36
CA SER A 471 7.71 13.78 9.08
C SER A 471 6.83 12.57 9.37
N MET A 472 6.33 12.46 10.60
CA MET A 472 5.41 11.40 11.02
C MET A 472 4.15 12.01 11.61
N THR A 473 2.99 11.86 10.95
CA THR A 473 1.75 12.52 11.37
C THR A 473 0.61 11.51 11.55
N SER A 474 0.10 11.42 12.78
CA SER A 474 -1.09 10.64 13.12
C SER A 474 -2.30 11.57 13.23
N LEU A 475 -3.31 11.37 12.37
CA LEU A 475 -4.56 12.15 12.34
C LEU A 475 -5.76 11.36 12.89
N LYS A 476 -5.56 10.11 13.33
CA LYS A 476 -6.60 9.26 13.91
C LYS A 476 -6.18 8.61 15.21
N PHE A 477 -7.18 8.32 16.03
CA PHE A 477 -7.02 7.55 17.26
C PHE A 477 -6.41 6.19 16.98
N ASN A 478 -5.64 5.73 17.95
CA ASN A 478 -5.56 4.32 18.27
C ASN A 478 -6.23 4.08 19.63
N ARG A 479 -7.42 3.45 19.66
CA ARG A 479 -8.04 3.03 20.94
C ARG A 479 -7.10 2.13 21.74
N SER A 480 -6.32 1.34 21.03
CA SER A 480 -5.22 0.56 21.55
C SER A 480 -4.00 1.45 21.79
N SER A 481 -3.43 1.37 22.99
CA SER A 481 -2.30 2.18 23.52
C SER A 481 -0.95 1.94 22.81
N TYR A 482 -0.96 1.45 21.57
CA TYR A 482 0.25 1.12 20.83
C TYR A 482 1.06 2.39 20.48
N PRO A 483 2.39 2.32 20.62
CA PRO A 483 3.27 3.42 20.21
C PRO A 483 3.16 3.68 18.71
N ILE A 484 3.35 4.94 18.29
CA ILE A 484 3.48 5.32 16.89
C ILE A 484 4.90 5.07 16.35
N VAL A 485 5.90 5.07 17.23
CA VAL A 485 7.29 4.68 16.96
C VAL A 485 7.80 3.89 18.15
N ASP A 486 8.33 2.69 17.89
CA ASP A 486 8.86 1.79 18.92
C ASP A 486 10.24 1.27 18.50
N ILE A 487 11.24 1.63 19.30
CA ILE A 487 12.62 1.19 19.17
C ILE A 487 12.92 0.34 20.40
N SER A 488 13.08 -0.97 20.20
CA SER A 488 13.22 -1.91 21.31
C SER A 488 14.67 -2.32 21.60
N SER A 489 15.57 -2.19 20.62
CA SER A 489 16.96 -2.63 20.73
C SER A 489 17.90 -1.81 19.84
N GLY A 490 17.64 -0.52 19.69
CA GLY A 490 18.43 0.35 18.82
C GLY A 490 19.86 0.50 19.32
N GLY A 491 20.84 0.45 18.41
CA GLY A 491 22.20 0.88 18.70
C GLY A 491 22.25 2.41 18.75
N PHE A 492 22.85 3.00 17.71
CA PHE A 492 22.87 4.45 17.53
C PHE A 492 21.55 4.94 16.91
N VAL A 493 20.83 5.82 17.61
CA VAL A 493 19.59 6.44 17.10
C VAL A 493 19.78 7.95 16.96
N HIS A 494 19.52 8.49 15.78
CA HIS A 494 19.62 9.92 15.51
C HIS A 494 18.41 10.44 14.74
N MET A 495 17.89 11.60 15.14
CA MET A 495 16.82 12.31 14.46
C MET A 495 17.16 13.80 14.44
N ASP A 496 17.23 14.39 13.24
CA ASP A 496 17.50 15.83 13.09
C ASP A 496 16.31 16.70 13.55
N GLU A 497 16.56 17.99 13.79
CA GLU A 497 15.55 18.94 14.26
C GLU A 497 14.41 19.17 13.26
N LYS A 498 14.66 18.94 11.96
CA LYS A 498 13.65 19.02 10.90
C LYS A 498 12.73 17.80 10.87
N SER A 499 13.15 16.69 11.47
CA SER A 499 12.32 15.51 11.65
C SER A 499 11.47 15.64 12.91
N GLY A 500 10.25 15.11 12.84
CA GLY A 500 9.35 15.20 13.98
C GLY A 500 8.09 14.37 13.84
N MET A 501 7.50 14.10 14.99
CA MET A 501 6.26 13.37 15.18
C MET A 501 5.14 14.34 15.56
N LYS A 502 3.96 14.16 14.99
CA LYS A 502 2.77 14.99 15.22
C LYS A 502 1.56 14.10 15.50
N CYS A 503 0.93 14.31 16.65
CA CYS A 503 -0.35 13.68 16.99
C CYS A 503 -1.53 14.51 16.51
N ASN A 504 -2.74 13.96 16.62
CA ASN A 504 -3.96 14.70 16.31
C ASN A 504 -4.21 15.79 17.37
N LYS A 505 -5.13 16.73 17.08
CA LYS A 505 -5.61 17.69 18.07
C LYS A 505 -6.25 16.95 19.26
N GLY A 506 -5.97 17.41 20.48
CA GLY A 506 -6.46 16.78 21.71
C GLY A 506 -5.61 15.63 22.22
N GLU A 507 -4.51 15.29 21.53
CA GLU A 507 -3.59 14.23 21.94
C GLU A 507 -2.23 14.80 22.35
N ALA A 508 -1.73 14.32 23.49
CA ALA A 508 -0.36 14.54 23.91
C ALA A 508 0.56 13.48 23.30
N LEU A 509 1.78 13.90 22.94
CA LEU A 509 2.86 12.99 22.57
C LEU A 509 3.65 12.63 23.82
N LEU A 510 3.71 11.34 24.14
CA LEU A 510 4.45 10.82 25.28
C LEU A 510 5.70 10.09 24.79
N LEU A 511 6.81 10.32 25.47
CA LEU A 511 8.06 9.61 25.27
C LEU A 511 8.37 8.77 26.52
N GLU A 512 8.47 7.46 26.32
CA GLU A 512 8.99 6.53 27.33
C GLU A 512 10.43 6.17 26.93
N ASN A 513 11.39 6.65 27.72
CA ASN A 513 12.82 6.37 27.51
C ASN A 513 13.27 5.25 28.46
N GLY A 514 13.50 4.07 27.90
CA GLY A 514 13.99 2.88 28.60
C GLY A 514 15.45 2.56 28.25
N THR A 515 16.21 3.53 27.74
CA THR A 515 17.62 3.35 27.36
C THR A 515 18.42 2.88 28.57
N HIS A 516 19.15 1.78 28.40
CA HIS A 516 19.87 1.14 29.50
C HIS A 516 21.13 0.43 29.02
N PHE A 517 22.00 0.07 29.96
CA PHE A 517 23.15 -0.78 29.68
C PHE A 517 22.75 -2.25 29.72
N GLN A 518 23.11 -2.99 28.69
CA GLN A 518 22.92 -4.44 28.61
C GLN A 518 24.26 -5.16 28.70
N TYR A 519 24.35 -6.15 29.58
CA TYR A 519 25.52 -7.00 29.72
C TYR A 519 25.42 -8.18 28.75
N THR A 520 26.40 -8.33 27.87
CA THR A 520 26.51 -9.48 26.99
C THR A 520 27.89 -10.12 27.14
N GLU A 521 27.93 -11.44 27.21
CA GLU A 521 29.19 -12.17 27.15
C GLU A 521 29.48 -12.51 25.68
N LYS A 522 30.55 -11.93 25.13
CA LYS A 522 31.02 -12.24 23.76
C LYS A 522 32.52 -12.50 23.79
N ASN A 523 32.93 -13.64 23.23
CA ASN A 523 34.33 -14.11 23.23
C ASN A 523 34.93 -14.29 24.64
N LYS A 524 34.16 -14.84 25.60
CA LYS A 524 34.58 -15.07 27.00
C LYS A 524 35.01 -13.80 27.75
N ARG A 525 34.53 -12.63 27.32
CA ARG A 525 34.71 -11.33 27.99
C ARG A 525 33.36 -10.65 28.15
N ILE A 526 33.19 -10.00 29.30
CA ILE A 526 32.02 -9.17 29.59
C ILE A 526 32.09 -7.93 28.69
N CYS A 527 31.05 -7.71 27.90
CA CYS A 527 30.86 -6.52 27.07
C CYS A 527 29.59 -5.80 27.51
N VAL A 528 29.72 -4.54 27.91
CA VAL A 528 28.59 -3.69 28.26
C VAL A 528 28.19 -2.90 27.04
N LEU A 529 26.94 -3.02 26.61
CA LEU A 529 26.37 -2.33 25.46
C LEU A 529 25.40 -1.24 25.92
N ASN A 530 25.43 -0.09 25.25
CA ASN A 530 24.39 0.93 25.40
C ASN A 530 23.25 0.60 24.43
N VAL A 531 22.06 0.30 24.97
CA VAL A 531 20.89 -0.08 24.17
C VAL A 531 19.85 1.02 24.26
N THR A 532 19.56 1.63 23.11
CA THR A 532 18.57 2.69 22.98
C THR A 532 17.17 2.07 22.87
N VAL A 533 16.32 2.39 23.84
CA VAL A 533 14.92 1.94 23.89
C VAL A 533 14.02 3.15 24.03
N LEU A 534 13.27 3.46 22.97
CA LEU A 534 12.43 4.65 22.90
C LEU A 534 11.05 4.28 22.36
N LYS A 535 10.01 4.71 23.07
CA LYS A 535 8.62 4.56 22.63
C LYS A 535 7.92 5.90 22.61
N TYR A 536 7.35 6.24 21.46
CA TYR A 536 6.54 7.43 21.26
C TYR A 536 5.10 7.04 21.08
N SER A 537 4.20 7.63 21.87
CA SER A 537 2.77 7.30 21.87
C SER A 537 1.92 8.55 21.84
N CYS A 538 0.90 8.58 20.98
CA CYS A 538 -0.14 9.60 21.05
C CYS A 538 -1.20 9.14 22.05
N LYS A 539 -1.38 9.88 23.15
CA LYS A 539 -2.42 9.60 24.14
C LYS A 539 -3.41 10.76 24.22
N PRO A 540 -4.73 10.49 24.19
CA PRO A 540 -5.72 11.51 24.49
C PRO A 540 -5.63 11.99 25.93
N CYS A 541 -6.26 13.13 26.22
CA CYS A 541 -6.51 13.55 27.59
C CYS A 541 -7.43 12.56 28.32
N HIS A 542 -7.26 12.47 29.65
CA HIS A 542 -8.12 11.64 30.51
C HIS A 542 -9.59 12.08 30.41
N PRO A 543 -10.58 11.17 30.60
CA PRO A 543 -11.99 11.53 30.63
C PRO A 543 -12.26 12.70 31.59
N GLY A 544 -13.07 13.67 31.15
CA GLY A 544 -13.30 14.91 31.89
C GLY A 544 -12.25 16.01 31.66
N TYR A 545 -11.25 15.77 30.81
CA TYR A 545 -10.27 16.78 30.38
C TYR A 545 -10.25 16.92 28.85
N TYR A 546 -9.72 18.04 28.36
CA TYR A 546 -9.57 18.34 26.93
C TYR A 546 -8.28 19.09 26.60
N SER A 547 -7.90 19.10 25.32
CA SER A 547 -6.87 19.99 24.80
C SER A 547 -7.19 20.43 23.36
N LEU A 548 -6.92 21.70 23.05
CA LEU A 548 -6.99 22.22 21.66
C LEU A 548 -5.62 22.14 20.96
N GLN A 549 -4.57 21.84 21.72
CA GLN A 549 -3.21 21.68 21.24
C GLN A 549 -2.99 20.26 20.70
N LYS A 550 -1.85 20.07 20.03
CA LYS A 550 -1.41 18.77 19.53
C LYS A 550 0.00 18.48 20.03
N GLY A 551 0.28 17.23 20.36
CA GLY A 551 1.61 16.76 20.70
C GLY A 551 2.56 16.82 19.49
N VAL A 552 3.73 17.43 19.68
CA VAL A 552 4.75 17.57 18.64
C VAL A 552 6.14 17.26 19.21
N SER A 553 6.96 16.55 18.44
CA SER A 553 8.40 16.42 18.69
C SER A 553 9.23 17.24 17.70
N GLU A 554 10.40 17.68 18.17
CA GLU A 554 11.49 18.23 17.38
C GLU A 554 12.70 17.35 17.62
N GLY A 555 13.10 16.59 16.59
CA GLY A 555 14.02 15.49 16.79
C GLY A 555 13.48 14.42 17.75
N LEU A 556 14.37 13.90 18.60
CA LEU A 556 14.04 12.94 19.67
C LEU A 556 13.39 13.60 20.91
N LEU A 557 13.29 14.94 20.95
CA LEU A 557 12.72 15.65 22.09
C LEU A 557 11.25 15.98 21.85
N VAL A 558 10.42 15.79 22.87
CA VAL A 558 9.02 16.22 22.84
C VAL A 558 8.98 17.73 23.11
N ALA A 559 8.81 18.53 22.06
CA ALA A 559 8.85 19.99 22.10
C ALA A 559 7.60 20.60 22.74
N SER A 560 6.41 20.08 22.43
CA SER A 560 5.14 20.57 22.97
C SER A 560 4.32 19.42 23.54
N ARG A 561 4.08 19.47 24.86
CA ARG A 561 3.12 18.60 25.54
C ARG A 561 1.76 19.28 25.45
N ALA A 562 0.78 18.62 24.83
CA ALA A 562 -0.59 19.13 24.83
C ALA A 562 -1.09 19.20 26.28
N GLU A 563 -1.34 20.41 26.77
CA GLU A 563 -1.82 20.62 28.14
C GLU A 563 -3.29 20.21 28.22
N CYS A 564 -3.60 19.25 29.08
CA CYS A 564 -4.96 18.79 29.32
C CYS A 564 -5.62 19.67 30.39
N ARG A 565 -6.77 20.27 30.06
CA ARG A 565 -7.54 21.19 30.92
C ARG A 565 -8.88 20.57 31.31
N PRO A 566 -9.45 20.92 32.47
CA PRO A 566 -10.74 20.38 32.91
C PRO A 566 -11.85 20.74 31.93
N CYS A 567 -12.77 19.81 31.67
CA CYS A 567 -13.87 20.01 30.73
C CYS A 567 -14.72 21.23 31.14
N PRO A 568 -14.96 22.19 30.23
CA PRO A 568 -15.71 23.38 30.55
C PRO A 568 -17.19 23.07 30.77
N PHE A 569 -17.84 23.87 31.61
CA PHE A 569 -19.29 23.77 31.81
C PHE A 569 -20.03 23.96 30.48
N GLY A 570 -21.08 23.18 30.25
CA GLY A 570 -21.81 23.16 28.98
C GLY A 570 -21.18 22.25 27.91
N ALA A 571 -20.05 21.60 28.15
CA ALA A 571 -19.48 20.60 27.24
C ALA A 571 -19.48 19.17 27.82
N THR A 572 -19.35 18.21 26.93
CA THR A 572 -19.06 16.81 27.22
C THR A 572 -17.70 16.47 26.61
N CYS A 573 -16.74 16.11 27.45
CA CYS A 573 -15.39 15.73 27.02
C CYS A 573 -15.17 14.24 27.30
N ILE A 574 -15.39 13.42 26.26
CA ILE A 574 -15.16 11.96 26.31
C ILE A 574 -14.07 11.63 25.30
N GLU A 575 -12.95 11.11 25.79
CA GLU A 575 -11.75 10.67 25.06
C GLU A 575 -11.09 11.72 24.14
N ARG A 576 -11.82 12.27 23.16
CA ARG A 576 -11.28 13.12 22.07
C ARG A 576 -12.13 14.32 21.70
N ASN A 577 -13.43 14.20 21.87
CA ASN A 577 -14.35 15.19 21.32
C ASN A 577 -14.81 16.08 22.46
N ILE A 578 -14.48 17.35 22.34
CA ILE A 578 -15.17 18.40 23.08
C ILE A 578 -16.43 18.66 22.30
N VAL A 579 -17.53 18.17 22.85
CA VAL A 579 -18.85 18.34 22.26
C VAL A 579 -19.62 19.31 23.12
N ALA A 580 -20.34 20.24 22.50
CA ALA A 580 -21.28 21.07 23.27
C ALA A 580 -22.48 20.22 23.70
N LYS A 581 -22.87 20.32 24.98
CA LYS A 581 -24.13 19.77 25.50
C LYS A 581 -25.31 20.37 24.73
N PRO A 582 -26.50 19.73 24.76
CA PRO A 582 -27.70 20.30 24.17
C PRO A 582 -27.90 21.76 24.57
N ASN A 583 -28.26 22.61 23.60
CA ASN A 583 -28.46 24.05 23.77
C ASN A 583 -27.21 24.88 24.15
N PHE A 584 -25.99 24.34 24.03
CA PHE A 584 -24.76 25.12 24.19
C PHE A 584 -24.02 25.32 22.87
N TRP A 585 -23.28 26.42 22.78
CA TRP A 585 -22.36 26.72 21.69
C TRP A 585 -21.02 27.21 22.23
N GLY A 586 -19.94 26.72 21.65
CA GLY A 586 -18.58 26.93 22.09
C GLY A 586 -17.75 27.80 21.16
N TYR A 587 -16.86 28.59 21.75
CA TYR A 587 -15.86 29.38 21.04
C TYR A 587 -14.52 29.38 21.79
N VAL A 588 -13.44 29.60 21.05
CA VAL A 588 -12.10 29.75 21.63
C VAL A 588 -12.02 31.11 22.32
N ALA A 589 -11.59 31.14 23.58
CA ALA A 589 -11.48 32.36 24.35
C ALA A 589 -10.48 33.33 23.68
N PRO A 590 -10.84 34.60 23.43
CA PRO A 590 -9.94 35.58 22.81
C PRO A 590 -8.64 35.77 23.60
N ASP A 591 -8.74 35.73 24.93
CA ASP A 591 -7.62 35.96 25.84
C ASP A 591 -6.67 34.76 25.97
N ASN A 592 -7.14 33.55 25.61
CA ASN A 592 -6.33 32.35 25.65
C ASN A 592 -6.74 31.35 24.55
N PRO A 593 -5.93 31.22 23.47
CA PRO A 593 -6.26 30.38 22.33
C PRO A 593 -6.29 28.87 22.65
N SER A 594 -5.87 28.47 23.86
CA SER A 594 -5.93 27.08 24.34
C SER A 594 -7.16 26.79 25.22
N MET A 595 -8.03 27.78 25.46
CA MET A 595 -9.22 27.65 26.31
C MET A 595 -10.50 27.78 25.49
N LEU A 596 -11.47 26.93 25.81
CA LEU A 596 -12.80 26.93 25.20
C LEU A 596 -13.84 27.40 26.21
N LYS A 597 -14.70 28.34 25.80
CA LYS A 597 -15.84 28.82 26.58
C LYS A 597 -17.12 28.39 25.88
N LEU A 598 -18.09 27.87 26.63
CA LEU A 598 -19.42 27.54 26.12
C LEU A 598 -20.47 28.42 26.76
N ILE A 599 -21.45 28.80 25.95
CA ILE A 599 -22.55 29.67 26.32
C ILE A 599 -23.85 29.04 25.85
N ALA A 600 -24.92 29.25 26.62
CA ALA A 600 -26.24 28.78 26.23
C ALA A 600 -26.72 29.54 24.98
N CYS A 601 -27.28 28.82 24.03
CA CYS A 601 -27.83 29.40 22.82
C CYS A 601 -29.24 29.91 23.04
N PRO A 602 -29.70 30.87 22.21
CA PRO A 602 -31.12 31.14 22.05
C PRO A 602 -31.89 29.84 21.73
N GLU A 603 -33.13 29.76 22.20
CA GLU A 603 -33.98 28.59 21.98
C GLU A 603 -34.08 28.23 20.49
N ASN A 604 -33.91 26.95 20.17
CA ASN A 604 -33.96 26.38 18.81
C ASN A 604 -32.82 26.78 17.85
N TYR A 605 -31.78 27.50 18.30
CA TYR A 605 -30.63 27.87 17.44
C TYR A 605 -29.52 26.83 17.45
N CYS A 606 -29.37 26.10 18.56
CA CYS A 606 -28.38 25.05 18.73
C CYS A 606 -29.03 23.67 18.84
N PRO A 607 -28.29 22.59 18.51
CA PRO A 607 -28.83 21.24 18.55
C PRO A 607 -29.43 20.87 19.92
N LEU A 608 -30.65 20.32 19.88
CA LEU A 608 -31.34 19.73 21.03
C LEU A 608 -30.76 18.37 21.45
N THR A 609 -29.92 17.77 20.60
CA THR A 609 -29.15 16.56 20.88
C THR A 609 -27.66 16.90 20.95
N SER A 610 -26.87 16.01 21.55
CA SER A 610 -25.41 16.19 21.61
C SER A 610 -24.84 16.39 20.19
N SER A 611 -24.10 17.48 20.03
CA SER A 611 -23.51 17.89 18.75
C SER A 611 -22.31 17.01 18.34
N ILE A 612 -21.80 17.18 17.11
CA ILE A 612 -20.56 16.51 16.66
C ILE A 612 -19.33 17.37 17.01
N ASP A 613 -19.52 18.69 17.12
CA ASP A 613 -18.47 19.66 17.42
C ASP A 613 -18.98 20.74 18.38
N TYR A 614 -18.07 21.34 19.14
CA TYR A 614 -18.40 22.37 20.14
C TYR A 614 -19.06 23.62 19.54
N SER A 615 -18.93 23.87 18.23
CA SER A 615 -19.45 25.06 17.55
C SER A 615 -20.66 24.79 16.63
N SER A 616 -21.34 23.66 16.82
CA SER A 616 -22.43 23.21 15.94
C SER A 616 -23.72 24.03 16.06
N CYS A 617 -24.46 24.14 14.95
CA CYS A 617 -25.71 24.90 14.84
C CYS A 617 -26.88 24.07 14.30
N GLN A 618 -28.11 24.44 14.67
CA GLN A 618 -29.35 23.79 14.22
C GLN A 618 -29.94 24.52 12.99
N GLY A 619 -30.50 23.77 12.05
CA GLY A 619 -31.39 24.31 11.00
C GLY A 619 -30.75 25.30 10.02
N ASN A 620 -29.71 24.88 9.27
CA ASN A 620 -29.00 25.72 8.28
C ASN A 620 -28.51 27.07 8.84
N ARG A 621 -28.24 27.14 10.15
CA ARG A 621 -27.60 28.28 10.80
C ARG A 621 -26.09 28.12 10.86
N ASN A 622 -25.37 29.23 11.00
CA ASN A 622 -23.92 29.30 11.18
C ASN A 622 -23.57 30.54 12.03
N GLY A 623 -22.28 30.81 12.25
CA GLY A 623 -21.77 32.00 12.92
C GLY A 623 -21.85 31.94 14.44
N THR A 624 -21.43 33.04 15.08
CA THR A 624 -21.44 33.15 16.53
C THR A 624 -22.84 32.92 17.08
N LEU A 625 -22.97 31.99 18.03
CA LEU A 625 -24.26 31.60 18.62
C LEU A 625 -25.31 31.13 17.60
N CYS A 626 -24.89 30.70 16.41
CA CYS A 626 -25.79 30.31 15.33
C CYS A 626 -26.73 31.45 14.88
N GLY A 627 -26.31 32.70 15.11
CA GLY A 627 -27.13 33.88 14.88
C GLY A 627 -27.36 34.23 13.42
N ARG A 628 -26.62 33.64 12.47
CA ARG A 628 -26.81 33.88 11.02
C ARG A 628 -27.32 32.63 10.31
N CYS A 629 -28.09 32.83 9.25
CA CYS A 629 -28.36 31.78 8.29
C CYS A 629 -27.12 31.47 7.45
N ALA A 630 -26.97 30.19 7.06
CA ALA A 630 -25.95 29.76 6.13
C ALA A 630 -26.19 30.36 4.73
N ASP A 631 -25.14 30.40 3.91
CA ASP A 631 -25.21 30.99 2.57
C ASP A 631 -26.32 30.35 1.73
N GLY A 632 -27.13 31.19 1.06
CA GLY A 632 -28.31 30.76 0.30
C GLY A 632 -29.60 30.58 1.12
N PHE A 633 -29.56 30.90 2.41
CA PHE A 633 -30.72 30.94 3.30
C PHE A 633 -30.90 32.33 3.92
N THR A 634 -32.14 32.70 4.22
CA THR A 634 -32.52 33.95 4.88
C THR A 634 -33.37 33.67 6.11
N GLU A 635 -33.35 34.63 7.02
CA GLU A 635 -34.21 34.63 8.20
C GLU A 635 -35.66 34.83 7.80
N THR A 636 -36.57 34.40 8.66
CA THR A 636 -38.02 34.54 8.45
C THR A 636 -38.62 35.33 9.61
N LEU A 637 -39.61 36.17 9.29
CA LEU A 637 -40.28 36.99 10.31
C LEU A 637 -40.95 36.07 11.34
N LEU A 638 -40.64 36.26 12.63
CA LEU A 638 -41.18 35.50 13.77
C LEU A 638 -40.82 34.01 13.84
N SER A 639 -39.81 33.53 13.09
CA SER A 639 -39.37 32.14 13.17
C SER A 639 -37.84 32.03 13.31
N THR A 640 -37.42 31.01 14.04
CA THR A 640 -36.01 30.67 14.25
C THR A 640 -35.44 29.82 13.11
N GLU A 641 -36.25 29.44 12.11
CA GLU A 641 -35.80 28.62 10.98
C GLU A 641 -35.22 29.46 9.83
N CYS A 642 -34.10 29.00 9.28
CA CYS A 642 -33.53 29.53 8.04
C CYS A 642 -34.19 28.87 6.82
N ARG A 643 -34.80 29.69 5.96
CA ARG A 643 -35.41 29.23 4.70
C ARG A 643 -34.55 29.60 3.50
N LYS A 644 -34.60 28.80 2.44
CA LYS A 644 -33.88 29.11 1.19
C LYS A 644 -34.35 30.47 0.66
N SER A 645 -33.41 31.34 0.32
CA SER A 645 -33.72 32.72 -0.14
C SER A 645 -34.66 32.74 -1.34
N THR A 646 -34.61 31.71 -2.19
CA THR A 646 -35.50 31.57 -3.36
C THR A 646 -36.97 31.36 -3.02
N LYS A 647 -37.29 30.91 -1.80
CA LYS A 647 -38.68 30.73 -1.32
C LYS A 647 -39.25 31.96 -0.62
N CYS A 648 -38.44 32.98 -0.36
CA CYS A 648 -38.83 34.17 0.40
C CYS A 648 -39.25 35.36 -0.49
N ASN A 649 -39.27 35.18 -1.82
CA ASN A 649 -39.68 36.22 -2.76
C ASN A 649 -41.16 36.05 -3.15
N ASP A 650 -42.05 36.17 -2.17
CA ASP A 650 -43.49 36.05 -2.39
C ASP A 650 -44.13 37.43 -2.54
N SER A 651 -44.53 37.76 -3.77
CA SER A 651 -45.16 39.03 -4.18
C SER A 651 -46.44 39.35 -3.39
N SER A 652 -47.05 38.33 -2.76
CA SER A 652 -48.26 38.45 -1.96
C SER A 652 -48.08 39.29 -0.69
N VAL A 653 -46.87 39.33 -0.10
CA VAL A 653 -46.59 40.14 1.09
C VAL A 653 -46.80 41.63 0.78
N TRP A 654 -46.30 42.11 -0.35
CA TRP A 654 -46.48 43.50 -0.77
C TRP A 654 -47.94 43.87 -0.98
N VAL A 655 -48.76 42.95 -1.52
CA VAL A 655 -50.21 43.17 -1.70
C VAL A 655 -50.91 43.31 -0.35
N VAL A 656 -50.56 42.46 0.63
CA VAL A 656 -51.11 42.52 1.98
C VAL A 656 -50.65 43.79 2.71
N THR A 657 -49.38 44.18 2.58
CA THR A 657 -48.85 45.42 3.19
C THR A 657 -49.50 46.66 2.58
N ILE A 658 -49.70 46.71 1.26
CA ILE A 658 -50.42 47.81 0.59
C ILE A 658 -51.88 47.87 1.06
N SER A 659 -52.55 46.71 1.15
CA SER A 659 -53.93 46.66 1.64
C SER A 659 -54.06 47.13 3.09
N LEU A 660 -53.18 46.67 3.99
CA LEU A 660 -53.16 47.09 5.40
C LEU A 660 -52.83 48.57 5.55
N THR A 661 -51.89 49.11 4.77
CA THR A 661 -51.54 50.54 4.81
C THR A 661 -52.65 51.42 4.24
N ILE A 662 -53.33 51.01 3.17
CA ILE A 662 -54.52 51.70 2.65
C ILE A 662 -55.66 51.65 3.68
N THR A 663 -55.89 50.49 4.30
CA THR A 663 -56.94 50.34 5.32
C THR A 663 -56.64 51.20 6.54
N LEU A 664 -55.38 51.26 6.98
CA LEU A 664 -54.94 52.12 8.08
C LEU A 664 -55.03 53.60 7.71
N ALA A 665 -54.67 53.98 6.48
CA ALA A 665 -54.81 55.35 5.99
C ALA A 665 -56.28 55.77 5.91
N ILE A 666 -57.16 54.91 5.38
CA ILE A 666 -58.62 55.15 5.35
C ILE A 666 -59.17 55.21 6.77
N TYR A 667 -58.74 54.34 7.67
CA TYR A 667 -59.13 54.36 9.08
C TYR A 667 -58.74 55.68 9.77
N LEU A 668 -57.52 56.17 9.51
CA LEU A 668 -57.05 57.46 10.02
C LEU A 668 -57.77 58.66 9.39
N LEU A 669 -58.25 58.53 8.14
CA LEU A 669 -59.00 59.57 7.43
C LEU A 669 -60.50 59.61 7.78
N THR A 670 -61.08 58.51 8.29
CA THR A 670 -62.54 58.35 8.47
C THR A 670 -63.06 58.51 9.90
N LYS A 671 -62.19 58.76 10.90
CA LYS A 671 -62.58 59.00 12.31
C LYS A 671 -62.28 60.45 12.77
N PRO A 672 -63.20 61.13 13.49
CA PRO A 672 -63.04 62.51 13.99
C PRO A 672 -62.14 62.59 15.26
N PRO A 673 -61.76 63.78 15.76
CA PRO A 673 -60.39 64.13 16.14
C PRO A 673 -59.96 63.57 17.50
N ILE A 674 -59.21 62.48 17.50
CA ILE A 674 -58.49 61.97 18.69
C ILE A 674 -57.33 62.92 19.10
N LEU A 675 -56.87 63.77 18.17
CA LEU A 675 -55.82 64.77 18.41
C LEU A 675 -56.23 65.86 19.41
N CYS A 676 -57.50 66.28 19.46
CA CYS A 676 -57.97 67.27 20.44
C CYS A 676 -58.07 66.70 21.87
N THR A 677 -58.36 65.41 22.01
CA THR A 677 -58.45 64.72 23.31
C THR A 677 -57.06 64.40 23.88
N LEU A 678 -56.09 64.01 23.02
CA LEU A 678 -54.69 63.81 23.44
C LEU A 678 -54.00 65.11 23.87
N GLY A 679 -54.29 66.24 23.20
CA GLY A 679 -53.72 67.54 23.59
C GLY A 679 -54.13 67.99 25.01
N LYS A 680 -55.35 67.66 25.46
CA LYS A 680 -55.83 67.99 26.83
C LYS A 680 -55.26 67.09 27.92
N GLN A 681 -54.85 65.86 27.62
CA GLN A 681 -54.25 64.95 28.61
C GLN A 681 -52.72 65.08 28.71
N ILE A 682 -52.04 65.53 27.66
CA ILE A 682 -50.57 65.68 27.64
C ILE A 682 -50.09 66.96 28.37
N LEU A 683 -50.95 67.99 28.50
CA LEU A 683 -50.60 69.29 29.12
C LEU A 683 -51.08 69.48 30.58
N TRP A 684 -51.50 68.41 31.26
CA TRP A 684 -52.03 68.48 32.65
C TRP A 684 -50.99 68.87 33.72
N PHE A 685 -49.69 68.82 33.40
CA PHE A 685 -48.61 69.07 34.37
C PHE A 685 -48.10 70.52 34.42
N LYS A 686 -48.81 71.49 33.83
CA LYS A 686 -48.42 72.91 33.91
C LYS A 686 -49.38 73.71 34.80
N LYS A 687 -49.17 73.65 36.11
CA LYS A 687 -49.52 74.75 37.04
C LYS A 687 -48.53 74.81 38.22
N SER A 688 -48.06 76.03 38.46
CA SER A 688 -46.95 76.43 39.34
C SER A 688 -47.21 76.30 40.85
N ASP A 689 -46.10 76.06 41.55
CA ASP A 689 -45.64 76.55 42.87
C ASP A 689 -46.68 77.01 43.91
N GLU A 690 -46.61 76.46 45.13
CA GLU A 690 -46.13 77.19 46.33
C GLU A 690 -46.12 76.34 47.61
N TYR A 691 -45.02 76.52 48.38
CA TYR A 691 -44.83 76.44 49.84
C TYR A 691 -44.82 75.09 50.63
N GLN A 692 -43.63 74.83 51.21
CA GLN A 692 -43.29 74.03 52.42
C GLN A 692 -43.89 74.66 53.72
N PRO A 693 -43.68 74.15 54.98
CA PRO A 693 -42.83 73.02 55.49
C PRO A 693 -43.48 72.16 56.62
N GLY A 694 -42.77 71.12 57.11
CA GLY A 694 -42.94 70.65 58.50
C GLY A 694 -42.66 69.16 58.81
N GLU A 695 -41.47 68.91 59.37
CA GLU A 695 -40.95 67.86 60.29
C GLU A 695 -41.77 66.62 60.70
N GLY A 696 -41.06 65.48 60.91
CA GLY A 696 -41.44 64.48 61.92
C GLY A 696 -41.09 63.00 61.66
N SER A 697 -39.84 62.61 61.99
CA SER A 697 -39.40 61.36 62.65
C SER A 697 -40.09 59.99 62.41
N ASP A 698 -39.25 59.05 61.92
CA ASP A 698 -38.91 57.74 62.50
C ASP A 698 -39.79 56.47 62.43
N PHE A 699 -39.06 55.41 62.03
CA PHE A 699 -39.10 53.98 62.39
C PHE A 699 -39.95 52.94 61.61
N ASN A 700 -39.15 52.02 61.02
CA ASN A 700 -39.31 50.57 60.84
C ASN A 700 -40.34 49.98 59.87
N GLY A 701 -39.78 49.27 58.88
CA GLY A 701 -40.00 47.82 58.78
C GLY A 701 -40.95 47.31 57.69
N GLY A 702 -40.35 46.79 56.61
CA GLY A 702 -40.85 45.59 55.92
C GLY A 702 -41.83 45.79 54.77
N GLY A 703 -41.52 45.12 53.66
CA GLY A 703 -42.53 44.55 52.76
C GLY A 703 -42.91 45.38 51.53
N GLU A 704 -42.44 44.90 50.38
CA GLU A 704 -43.12 44.89 49.08
C GLU A 704 -43.45 46.19 48.32
N HIS A 705 -43.47 46.01 47.00
CA HIS A 705 -43.81 46.94 45.92
C HIS A 705 -42.69 47.93 45.55
N SER A 706 -42.39 48.18 44.28
CA SER A 706 -43.26 48.16 43.12
C SER A 706 -42.41 47.93 41.87
N GLU A 707 -42.86 46.97 41.05
CA GLU A 707 -42.64 47.03 39.61
C GLU A 707 -43.00 48.44 39.10
N SER A 708 -42.12 49.05 38.32
CA SER A 708 -42.53 50.03 37.31
C SER A 708 -41.75 49.72 36.05
N GLY A 709 -42.33 48.78 35.31
CA GLY A 709 -41.94 48.51 33.93
C GLY A 709 -42.33 49.65 33.00
N PHE A 710 -41.86 49.48 31.77
CA PHE A 710 -42.27 50.15 30.54
C PHE A 710 -41.74 51.56 30.29
N LEU A 711 -40.50 51.62 29.83
CA LEU A 711 -40.21 52.35 28.59
C LEU A 711 -39.00 51.76 27.86
N LYS A 712 -39.25 50.71 27.08
CA LYS A 712 -38.40 50.36 25.94
C LYS A 712 -39.30 49.86 24.82
N ILE A 713 -39.85 50.84 24.09
CA ILE A 713 -40.56 50.59 22.85
C ILE A 713 -39.53 50.08 21.82
N THR A 714 -39.89 48.93 21.29
CA THR A 714 -39.41 48.22 20.12
C THR A 714 -38.99 49.14 18.97
N PHE A 715 -37.75 49.02 18.51
CA PHE A 715 -37.42 49.15 17.08
C PHE A 715 -36.34 48.12 16.74
N TYR A 716 -36.80 46.96 16.28
CA TYR A 716 -36.07 46.12 15.34
C TYR A 716 -36.93 46.06 14.08
N PHE A 717 -36.40 46.60 12.99
CA PHE A 717 -36.66 46.19 11.63
C PHE A 717 -35.32 45.90 10.98
#